data_AF-A0A662TV05-F1
#
_entry.id   AF-A0A662TV05-F1
#
_cell.length_a   1.000
_cell.length_b   1.000
_cell.length_c   1.000
_cell.angle_alpha   90.00
_cell.angle_beta   90.00
_cell.angle_gamma   90.00
#
_symmetry.space_group_name_H-M   'P 1'
#
loop_
_entity.id
_entity.type
_entity.pdbx_description
1 polymer ?
#
loop_
_entity_poly.entity_id
_entity_poly.type
_entity_poly.pdbx_seq_one_letter_code
_entity_poly.pdbx_strand_id
1 'polypeptide(L)'
;MANGYVGRVAFVDLEEKKVVVDHVDWDIAASYIGGRGYAARLVYDHVPASADPLSEKNIVVLATGPITGTLAPTSGRMVFSGISPLTNTVFDSNVGGVFGALLKRGGFDIVVIRGVAETPVFLNIYRGRIDIEDAGGIWGKDTVEATRHLRQHYPGSSVAAIGPAGENRVRFACIMVDGRRAAGRGGLGAVLGAKRVKAIVVRGRGVIAVANSYAFRKEVKRIREILGRNPITGFSLRTYGTATLMHVINRAGILPHRNFRTGFWQEAEALSGEEVTKHLQPVVEACYACPIGCGRTVVPRKGRFAGQRVGSPEYESLWALGVDCAVADLDEVVNAIELCNRLGLDTISTGAVIAFAMEAREQGYLKEGPRWGDAHAIQQLIEDIAYRRELGDLLAEGSMRAAEQLGCPDLAMHVKGLELPAYDPRGAKGMGLAYATSNRGGCHLRAYLVMSEVLSVPRFLDPLTIEGKARLVKLLQDVFAVLDSMVVCKYTALALFDTLEYEPRFYARLLTTATGFYVDEEEFRLIGERIYNLERFINVERGFDRRHDTLPRRFLEVPLPEGPAAGQVVLLDRMLDEYYRLRGWDPQGVPMDGKLIALGIIHEPRWPKLQVALDLRNLTEAVRIAKACYAVGVDWIEVGTPLVKSAGMEAVRAIKRACPHAVVIADLKTLDTGWLETELAAQAGADIVSIAGLASDHTIRDAVGCARRYGVKIMVDLIEVADPAKRAKQLEALGVDYICVHSGIDAQRDRAQEIDRKVQAIGRVVRTVRIPVAVAGGIRLNTVDRVLTSGAKIIIVGAAITRAGDPAAAAKAFLKRLARYRERRR
;
A
#
# COMPACT_ATOMS: atom_id res chain seq x y z
N MET A 1 3.18 -16.53 26.40
CA MET A 1 2.97 -17.69 25.51
C MET A 1 2.53 -17.17 24.15
N ALA A 2 3.05 -17.77 23.07
CA ALA A 2 2.74 -17.44 21.68
C ALA A 2 1.31 -17.82 21.27
N ASN A 3 0.28 -17.34 21.96
CA ASN A 3 -1.10 -17.69 21.63
C ASN A 3 -1.53 -17.03 20.31
N GLY A 4 -2.24 -17.77 19.48
CA GLY A 4 -2.53 -17.38 18.11
C GLY A 4 -1.32 -17.52 17.17
N TYR A 5 -0.09 -17.53 17.64
CA TYR A 5 1.10 -17.67 16.81
C TYR A 5 1.73 -19.06 16.99
N VAL A 6 2.59 -19.47 16.07
CA VAL A 6 3.56 -20.54 16.35
C VAL A 6 4.82 -19.97 17.00
N GLY A 7 5.13 -18.70 16.72
CA GLY A 7 6.30 -17.97 17.20
C GLY A 7 7.55 -18.22 16.37
N ARG A 8 7.41 -18.60 15.08
CA ARG A 8 8.54 -18.95 14.21
C ARG A 8 8.49 -18.27 12.85
N VAL A 9 9.61 -17.68 12.46
CA VAL A 9 9.89 -17.09 11.14
C VAL A 9 11.05 -17.87 10.51
N ALA A 10 10.92 -18.28 9.25
CA ALA A 10 12.03 -18.90 8.52
C ALA A 10 12.57 -17.99 7.42
N PHE A 11 13.88 -17.88 7.32
CA PHE A 11 14.59 -17.23 6.22
C PHE A 11 15.26 -18.32 5.37
N VAL A 12 14.79 -18.45 4.13
CA VAL A 12 15.30 -19.39 3.13
C VAL A 12 16.19 -18.62 2.17
N ASP A 13 17.48 -18.93 2.22
CA ASP A 13 18.50 -18.41 1.32
C ASP A 13 18.74 -19.42 0.19
N LEU A 14 18.31 -19.07 -1.02
CA LEU A 14 18.37 -19.97 -2.17
C LEU A 14 19.78 -20.10 -2.76
N GLU A 15 20.63 -19.10 -2.57
CA GLU A 15 22.01 -19.08 -3.07
C GLU A 15 22.88 -19.98 -2.18
N GLU A 16 22.80 -19.81 -0.87
CA GLU A 16 23.52 -20.61 0.13
C GLU A 16 22.86 -21.96 0.44
N LYS A 17 21.69 -22.24 -0.15
CA LYS A 17 20.82 -23.39 0.15
C LYS A 17 20.60 -23.57 1.67
N LYS A 18 20.46 -22.45 2.39
CA LYS A 18 20.44 -22.41 3.86
C LYS A 18 19.08 -21.95 4.38
N VAL A 19 18.58 -22.62 5.41
CA VAL A 19 17.37 -22.22 6.14
C VAL A 19 17.75 -21.80 7.55
N VAL A 20 17.46 -20.55 7.91
CA VAL A 20 17.60 -20.03 9.28
C VAL A 20 16.20 -19.84 9.86
N VAL A 21 15.99 -20.37 11.06
CA VAL A 21 14.72 -20.21 11.78
C VAL A 21 14.96 -19.27 12.95
N ASP A 22 14.16 -18.22 13.02
CA ASP A 22 14.15 -17.26 14.10
C ASP A 22 12.77 -17.24 14.79
N HIS A 23 12.68 -16.49 15.88
CA HIS A 23 11.44 -16.22 16.57
C HIS A 23 10.68 -15.05 15.94
N VAL A 24 9.36 -15.06 16.14
CA VAL A 24 8.54 -13.89 15.84
C VAL A 24 8.98 -12.74 16.74
N ASP A 25 9.33 -11.60 16.14
CA ASP A 25 9.45 -10.33 16.85
C ASP A 25 8.06 -9.91 17.37
N TRP A 26 7.94 -9.84 18.70
CA TRP A 26 6.68 -9.56 19.38
C TRP A 26 6.25 -8.09 19.29
N ASP A 27 7.19 -7.16 19.15
CA ASP A 27 6.87 -5.73 18.97
C ASP A 27 6.31 -5.49 17.57
N ILE A 28 6.88 -6.17 16.56
CA ILE A 28 6.32 -6.18 15.21
C ILE A 28 4.96 -6.89 15.20
N ALA A 29 4.83 -8.06 15.85
CA ALA A 29 3.55 -8.77 15.91
C ALA A 29 2.45 -7.97 16.64
N ALA A 30 2.78 -7.22 17.69
CA ALA A 30 1.82 -6.32 18.34
C ALA A 30 1.43 -5.15 17.43
N SER A 31 2.40 -4.56 16.73
CA SER A 31 2.19 -3.33 15.94
C SER A 31 1.63 -3.57 14.54
N TYR A 32 1.85 -4.76 13.96
CA TYR A 32 1.54 -5.13 12.57
C TYR A 32 0.82 -6.47 12.42
N ILE A 33 0.56 -7.19 13.53
CA ILE A 33 -0.19 -8.45 13.60
C ILE A 33 0.51 -9.63 12.90
N GLY A 34 0.44 -9.68 11.59
CA GLY A 34 0.82 -10.85 10.79
C GLY A 34 0.52 -10.57 9.34
N GLY A 35 0.41 -11.61 8.51
CA GLY A 35 -0.09 -11.52 7.15
C GLY A 35 0.51 -10.33 6.38
N ARG A 36 -0.35 -9.47 5.83
CA ARG A 36 0.03 -8.25 5.10
C ARG A 36 0.94 -7.31 5.91
N GLY A 37 0.57 -6.97 7.15
CA GLY A 37 1.28 -5.97 7.95
C GLY A 37 2.71 -6.40 8.30
N TYR A 38 2.87 -7.61 8.85
CA TYR A 38 4.20 -8.13 9.17
C TYR A 38 5.03 -8.33 7.90
N ALA A 39 4.42 -8.83 6.81
CA ALA A 39 5.13 -8.99 5.56
C ALA A 39 5.60 -7.65 4.96
N ALA A 40 4.79 -6.60 5.02
CA ALA A 40 5.20 -5.26 4.61
C ALA A 40 6.37 -4.73 5.44
N ARG A 41 6.39 -5.02 6.75
CA ARG A 41 7.52 -4.68 7.62
C ARG A 41 8.81 -5.40 7.20
N LEU A 42 8.75 -6.70 6.94
CA LEU A 42 9.89 -7.46 6.44
C LEU A 42 10.37 -6.96 5.07
N VAL A 43 9.46 -6.58 4.17
CA VAL A 43 9.83 -5.98 2.88
C VAL A 43 10.55 -4.64 3.09
N TYR A 44 10.05 -3.78 3.99
CA TYR A 44 10.70 -2.52 4.33
C TYR A 44 12.10 -2.72 4.91
N ASP A 45 12.27 -3.67 5.81
CA ASP A 45 13.54 -3.88 6.51
C ASP A 45 14.60 -4.57 5.62
N HIS A 46 14.19 -5.39 4.64
CA HIS A 46 15.10 -6.25 3.88
C HIS A 46 15.24 -5.93 2.39
N VAL A 47 14.33 -5.16 1.78
CA VAL A 47 14.39 -4.86 0.33
C VAL A 47 14.82 -3.41 0.09
N PRO A 48 15.99 -3.17 -0.51
CA PRO A 48 16.40 -1.83 -0.88
C PRO A 48 15.39 -1.14 -1.81
N ALA A 49 15.13 0.15 -1.58
CA ALA A 49 14.21 0.93 -2.41
C ALA A 49 14.60 0.97 -3.90
N SER A 50 15.89 0.83 -4.22
CA SER A 50 16.43 0.78 -5.59
C SER A 50 16.43 -0.63 -6.22
N ALA A 51 16.06 -1.67 -5.47
CA ALA A 51 16.09 -3.04 -5.98
C ALA A 51 15.10 -3.23 -7.15
N ASP A 52 15.57 -3.82 -8.25
CA ASP A 52 14.68 -4.28 -9.33
C ASP A 52 13.79 -5.42 -8.81
N PRO A 53 12.46 -5.40 -9.05
CA PRO A 53 11.56 -6.42 -8.51
C PRO A 53 11.87 -7.86 -8.95
N LEU A 54 12.60 -8.09 -10.04
CA LEU A 54 13.00 -9.43 -10.51
C LEU A 54 14.44 -9.83 -10.11
N SER A 55 15.15 -8.97 -9.36
CA SER A 55 16.51 -9.25 -8.88
C SER A 55 16.56 -10.18 -7.67
N GLU A 56 17.75 -10.67 -7.33
CA GLU A 56 18.00 -11.47 -6.13
C GLU A 56 17.64 -10.75 -4.83
N LYS A 57 17.68 -9.41 -4.83
CA LYS A 57 17.44 -8.53 -3.67
C LYS A 57 15.96 -8.42 -3.28
N ASN A 58 15.03 -8.67 -4.20
CA ASN A 58 13.61 -8.75 -3.82
C ASN A 58 13.38 -10.02 -2.99
N ILE A 59 12.41 -9.99 -2.08
CA ILE A 59 12.02 -11.15 -1.28
C ILE A 59 10.58 -11.56 -1.59
N VAL A 60 10.28 -12.84 -1.38
CA VAL A 60 8.89 -13.33 -1.35
C VAL A 60 8.59 -13.82 0.07
N VAL A 61 7.64 -13.15 0.72
CA VAL A 61 7.20 -13.47 2.09
C VAL A 61 5.88 -14.24 2.02
N LEU A 62 5.88 -15.45 2.53
CA LEU A 62 4.66 -16.21 2.85
C LEU A 62 4.30 -15.89 4.29
N ALA A 63 3.16 -15.23 4.52
CA ALA A 63 2.74 -14.85 5.85
C ALA A 63 1.32 -15.33 6.17
N THR A 64 1.19 -15.98 7.32
CA THR A 64 -0.10 -16.28 7.96
C THR A 64 -0.41 -15.22 9.02
N GLY A 65 -1.63 -15.23 9.54
CA GLY A 65 -2.03 -14.35 10.64
C GLY A 65 -2.35 -15.15 11.90
N PRO A 66 -2.50 -14.49 13.07
CA PRO A 66 -2.71 -15.16 14.35
C PRO A 66 -3.98 -16.04 14.41
N ILE A 67 -4.98 -15.75 13.59
CA ILE A 67 -6.20 -16.55 13.54
C ILE A 67 -6.13 -17.69 12.52
N THR A 68 -5.18 -17.69 11.59
CA THR A 68 -5.06 -18.71 10.55
C THR A 68 -4.94 -20.09 11.20
N GLY A 69 -5.65 -21.08 10.68
CA GLY A 69 -5.63 -22.46 11.19
C GLY A 69 -6.41 -22.71 12.49
N THR A 70 -7.04 -21.68 13.09
CA THR A 70 -7.88 -21.81 14.30
C THR A 70 -9.33 -22.20 13.96
N LEU A 71 -10.24 -22.11 14.94
CA LEU A 71 -11.68 -22.31 14.73
C LEU A 71 -12.41 -21.07 14.20
N ALA A 72 -11.72 -19.92 14.10
CA ALA A 72 -12.31 -18.68 13.60
C ALA A 72 -12.90 -18.88 12.19
N PRO A 73 -14.10 -18.34 11.90
CA PRO A 73 -14.70 -18.44 10.59
C PRO A 73 -13.77 -17.87 9.52
N THR A 74 -13.60 -18.61 8.42
CA THR A 74 -12.80 -18.21 7.25
C THR A 74 -11.28 -18.07 7.49
N SER A 75 -10.74 -18.72 8.53
CA SER A 75 -9.32 -18.70 8.92
C SER A 75 -8.37 -19.52 8.04
N GLY A 76 -8.72 -19.75 6.77
CA GLY A 76 -7.94 -20.54 5.81
C GLY A 76 -7.00 -19.74 4.91
N ARG A 77 -6.89 -18.43 5.11
CA ARG A 77 -6.18 -17.54 4.20
C ARG A 77 -4.74 -17.31 4.61
N MET A 78 -3.92 -16.91 3.65
CA MET A 78 -2.55 -16.40 3.82
C MET A 78 -2.24 -15.32 2.77
N VAL A 79 -1.10 -14.67 2.88
CA VAL A 79 -0.59 -13.74 1.87
C VAL A 79 0.78 -14.16 1.34
N PHE A 80 1.01 -13.89 0.06
CA PHE A 80 2.34 -13.75 -0.52
C PHE A 80 2.63 -12.25 -0.65
N SER A 81 3.83 -11.80 -0.28
CA SER A 81 4.20 -10.39 -0.36
C SER A 81 5.63 -10.18 -0.84
N GLY A 82 5.89 -9.01 -1.41
CA GLY A 82 7.18 -8.59 -1.95
C GLY A 82 7.03 -7.27 -2.71
N ILE A 83 8.02 -6.91 -3.51
CA ILE A 83 7.86 -5.84 -4.50
C ILE A 83 7.31 -6.44 -5.81
N SER A 84 6.27 -5.81 -6.36
CA SER A 84 5.64 -6.24 -7.61
C SER A 84 6.49 -5.91 -8.83
N PRO A 85 6.76 -6.86 -9.75
CA PRO A 85 7.37 -6.55 -11.05
C PRO A 85 6.41 -5.81 -12.00
N LEU A 86 5.10 -5.94 -11.82
CA LEU A 86 4.12 -5.21 -12.63
C LEU A 86 4.11 -3.72 -12.26
N THR A 87 3.93 -3.42 -10.98
CA THR A 87 3.62 -2.06 -10.50
C THR A 87 4.81 -1.35 -9.90
N ASN A 88 5.89 -2.05 -9.54
CA ASN A 88 7.00 -1.51 -8.74
C ASN A 88 6.62 -1.07 -7.30
N THR A 89 5.41 -1.39 -6.83
CA THR A 89 4.95 -1.09 -5.46
C THR A 89 5.24 -2.23 -4.51
N VAL A 90 5.19 -1.97 -3.20
CA VAL A 90 4.92 -3.05 -2.24
C VAL A 90 3.60 -3.72 -2.61
N PHE A 91 3.56 -5.04 -2.49
CA PHE A 91 2.42 -5.82 -2.91
C PHE A 91 2.19 -6.98 -1.95
N ASP A 92 0.93 -7.23 -1.63
CA ASP A 92 0.46 -8.47 -1.01
C ASP A 92 -0.65 -9.08 -1.87
N SER A 93 -0.59 -10.39 -2.06
CA SER A 93 -1.54 -11.18 -2.80
C SER A 93 -2.12 -12.26 -1.89
N ASN A 94 -3.42 -12.16 -1.63
CA ASN A 94 -4.12 -12.99 -0.67
C ASN A 94 -4.71 -14.23 -1.35
N VAL A 95 -4.56 -15.39 -0.73
CA VAL A 95 -5.11 -16.66 -1.24
C VAL A 95 -5.79 -17.46 -0.13
N GLY A 96 -6.86 -18.16 -0.49
CA GLY A 96 -7.62 -19.05 0.39
C GLY A 96 -7.21 -20.51 0.27
N GLY A 97 -8.15 -21.40 0.57
CA GLY A 97 -7.94 -22.85 0.57
C GLY A 97 -7.55 -23.36 1.95
N VAL A 98 -6.67 -24.36 1.98
CA VAL A 98 -6.14 -24.99 3.21
C VAL A 98 -4.65 -24.72 3.42
N PHE A 99 -3.95 -24.22 2.41
CA PHE A 99 -2.50 -24.02 2.42
C PHE A 99 -2.02 -23.21 3.62
N GLY A 100 -2.61 -22.03 3.87
CA GLY A 100 -2.20 -21.17 4.99
C GLY A 100 -2.36 -21.86 6.35
N ALA A 101 -3.44 -22.62 6.54
CA ALA A 101 -3.65 -23.41 7.75
C ALA A 101 -2.61 -24.54 7.88
N LEU A 102 -2.26 -25.21 6.78
CA LEU A 102 -1.24 -26.27 6.78
C LEU A 102 0.18 -25.72 6.97
N LEU A 103 0.51 -24.55 6.42
CA LEU A 103 1.78 -23.87 6.67
C LEU A 103 1.95 -23.61 8.17
N LYS A 104 0.95 -22.98 8.78
CA LYS A 104 0.99 -22.65 10.21
C LYS A 104 1.01 -23.87 11.10
N ARG A 105 0.15 -24.85 10.83
CA ARG A 105 0.16 -26.15 11.52
C ARG A 105 1.41 -26.98 11.18
N GLY A 106 2.16 -26.58 10.17
CA GLY A 106 3.47 -27.11 9.77
C GLY A 106 4.62 -26.53 10.59
N GLY A 107 4.38 -25.49 11.40
CA GLY A 107 5.33 -24.98 12.38
C GLY A 107 5.89 -23.58 12.08
N PHE A 108 5.31 -22.83 11.14
CA PHE A 108 5.80 -21.50 10.75
C PHE A 108 4.67 -20.50 10.62
N ASP A 109 4.83 -19.31 11.20
CA ASP A 109 3.91 -18.19 10.92
C ASP A 109 4.28 -17.50 9.61
N ILE A 110 5.59 -17.39 9.34
CA ILE A 110 6.16 -16.65 8.22
C ILE A 110 7.34 -17.43 7.62
N VAL A 111 7.45 -17.42 6.28
CA VAL A 111 8.60 -17.91 5.52
C VAL A 111 9.03 -16.84 4.53
N VAL A 112 10.29 -16.42 4.58
CA VAL A 112 10.90 -15.41 3.72
C VAL A 112 11.86 -16.09 2.74
N ILE A 113 11.66 -15.90 1.45
CA ILE A 113 12.49 -16.46 0.38
C ILE A 113 13.34 -15.34 -0.22
N ARG A 114 14.66 -15.50 -0.23
CA ARG A 114 15.63 -14.54 -0.79
C ARG A 114 16.70 -15.24 -1.65
N GLY A 115 17.48 -14.47 -2.40
CA GLY A 115 18.47 -15.02 -3.33
C GLY A 115 17.81 -15.64 -4.57
N VAL A 116 18.59 -16.41 -5.33
CA VAL A 116 18.18 -17.14 -6.54
C VAL A 116 18.81 -18.53 -6.50
N ALA A 117 18.06 -19.58 -6.82
CA ALA A 117 18.60 -20.94 -6.85
C ALA A 117 19.41 -21.19 -8.14
N GLU A 118 20.43 -22.04 -8.08
CA GLU A 118 21.23 -22.44 -9.25
C GLU A 118 20.44 -23.26 -10.27
N THR A 119 19.50 -24.09 -9.81
CA THR A 119 18.59 -24.90 -10.63
C THR A 119 17.14 -24.68 -10.18
N PRO A 120 16.14 -25.08 -10.98
CA PRO A 120 14.76 -25.15 -10.51
C PRO A 120 14.62 -25.94 -9.21
N VAL A 121 13.99 -25.36 -8.20
CA VAL A 121 13.76 -26.00 -6.89
C VAL A 121 12.30 -25.88 -6.44
N PHE A 122 11.91 -26.72 -5.49
CA PHE A 122 10.70 -26.52 -4.69
C PHE A 122 11.02 -26.59 -3.20
N LEU A 123 10.20 -25.93 -2.38
CA LEU A 123 10.35 -25.96 -0.93
C LEU A 123 9.39 -26.98 -0.32
N ASN A 124 9.90 -27.91 0.48
CA ASN A 124 9.09 -28.88 1.21
C ASN A 124 9.04 -28.53 2.70
N ILE A 125 7.87 -28.15 3.19
CA ILE A 125 7.65 -27.71 4.56
C ILE A 125 6.87 -28.78 5.33
N TYR A 126 7.55 -29.43 6.26
CA TYR A 126 6.97 -30.49 7.09
C TYR A 126 7.60 -30.53 8.48
N ARG A 127 6.76 -30.67 9.53
CA ARG A 127 7.20 -30.85 10.94
C ARG A 127 8.22 -29.80 11.41
N GLY A 128 8.01 -28.53 11.06
CA GLY A 128 8.85 -27.42 11.49
C GLY A 128 10.23 -27.38 10.82
N ARG A 129 10.39 -28.07 9.69
CA ARG A 129 11.57 -28.04 8.81
C ARG A 129 11.17 -27.58 7.41
N ILE A 130 12.14 -27.00 6.70
CA ILE A 130 12.01 -26.59 5.30
C ILE A 130 13.20 -27.19 4.56
N ASP A 131 12.91 -28.05 3.59
CA ASP A 131 13.91 -28.65 2.71
C ASP A 131 13.82 -27.99 1.32
N ILE A 132 14.96 -27.73 0.70
CA ILE A 132 15.06 -27.21 -0.67
C ILE A 132 15.35 -28.40 -1.58
N GLU A 133 14.41 -28.76 -2.44
CA GLU A 133 14.46 -29.97 -3.27
C GLU A 133 14.47 -29.63 -4.77
N ASP A 134 15.01 -30.52 -5.60
CA ASP A 134 15.06 -30.34 -7.05
C ASP A 134 13.67 -30.31 -7.68
N ALA A 135 13.44 -29.37 -8.59
CA ALA A 135 12.19 -29.25 -9.35
C ALA A 135 12.40 -29.41 -10.87
N GLY A 136 13.56 -29.93 -11.32
CA GLY A 136 13.85 -30.09 -12.75
C GLY A 136 12.79 -30.92 -13.48
N GLY A 137 12.31 -32.01 -12.86
CA GLY A 137 11.28 -32.89 -13.43
C GLY A 137 9.85 -32.30 -13.49
N ILE A 138 9.64 -31.11 -12.92
CA ILE A 138 8.34 -30.40 -12.95
C ILE A 138 8.42 -28.98 -13.50
N TRP A 139 9.62 -28.45 -13.79
CA TRP A 139 9.78 -27.20 -14.53
C TRP A 139 9.19 -27.34 -15.94
N GLY A 140 8.48 -26.33 -16.41
CA GLY A 140 7.72 -26.36 -17.67
C GLY A 140 6.33 -26.96 -17.58
N LYS A 141 6.00 -27.72 -16.51
CA LYS A 141 4.65 -28.27 -16.32
C LYS A 141 3.65 -27.20 -15.91
N ASP A 142 2.38 -27.40 -16.24
CA ASP A 142 1.32 -26.53 -15.76
C ASP A 142 1.09 -26.67 -14.24
N THR A 143 0.40 -25.71 -13.62
CA THR A 143 0.20 -25.68 -12.17
C THR A 143 -0.60 -26.87 -11.64
N VAL A 144 -1.52 -27.42 -12.43
CA VAL A 144 -2.37 -28.56 -12.07
C VAL A 144 -1.56 -29.85 -12.12
N GLU A 145 -0.75 -30.03 -13.17
CA GLU A 145 0.16 -31.16 -13.35
C GLU A 145 1.26 -31.18 -12.29
N ALA A 146 1.91 -30.05 -12.04
CA ALA A 146 2.93 -29.93 -10.99
C ALA A 146 2.33 -30.23 -9.60
N THR A 147 1.14 -29.70 -9.31
CA THR A 147 0.41 -29.98 -8.06
C THR A 147 0.07 -31.48 -7.94
N ARG A 148 -0.44 -32.10 -9.00
CA ARG A 148 -0.78 -33.53 -9.01
C ARG A 148 0.46 -34.38 -8.76
N HIS A 149 1.55 -34.10 -9.47
CA HIS A 149 2.82 -34.80 -9.31
C HIS A 149 3.34 -34.71 -7.87
N LEU A 150 3.37 -33.50 -7.28
CA LEU A 150 3.85 -33.30 -5.92
C LEU A 150 2.94 -33.94 -4.87
N ARG A 151 1.62 -33.97 -5.09
CA ARG A 151 0.69 -34.66 -4.16
C ARG A 151 0.77 -36.17 -4.21
N GLN A 152 1.16 -36.76 -5.34
CA GLN A 152 1.43 -38.20 -5.44
C GLN A 152 2.66 -38.58 -4.60
N HIS A 153 3.72 -37.76 -4.63
CA HIS A 153 4.93 -37.97 -3.84
C HIS A 153 4.77 -37.57 -2.37
N TYR A 154 3.96 -36.55 -2.11
CA TYR A 154 3.68 -36.01 -0.78
C TYR A 154 2.18 -36.05 -0.45
N PRO A 155 1.59 -37.23 -0.16
CA PRO A 155 0.16 -37.35 0.14
C PRO A 155 -0.29 -36.46 1.30
N GLY A 156 -1.48 -35.87 1.17
CA GLY A 156 -2.07 -34.97 2.18
C GLY A 156 -1.42 -33.58 2.25
N SER A 157 -0.63 -33.20 1.24
CA SER A 157 -0.06 -31.86 1.10
C SER A 157 -1.00 -30.89 0.39
N SER A 158 -0.77 -29.60 0.65
CA SER A 158 -1.23 -28.51 -0.21
C SER A 158 -0.03 -27.89 -0.90
N VAL A 159 -0.21 -27.46 -2.15
CA VAL A 159 0.88 -27.03 -3.03
C VAL A 159 0.57 -25.65 -3.56
N ALA A 160 1.52 -24.72 -3.43
CA ALA A 160 1.52 -23.44 -4.14
C ALA A 160 2.54 -23.55 -5.26
N ALA A 161 2.13 -23.42 -6.52
CA ALA A 161 2.99 -23.59 -7.68
C ALA A 161 2.85 -22.43 -8.66
N ILE A 162 3.94 -22.13 -9.38
CA ILE A 162 3.90 -21.28 -10.58
C ILE A 162 3.74 -22.14 -11.83
N GLY A 163 3.08 -21.61 -12.85
CA GLY A 163 3.02 -22.21 -14.18
C GLY A 163 4.08 -21.61 -15.12
N PRO A 164 4.05 -21.98 -16.41
CA PRO A 164 4.94 -21.43 -17.43
C PRO A 164 5.00 -19.89 -17.46
N ALA A 165 3.91 -19.19 -17.18
CA ALA A 165 3.92 -17.73 -17.13
C ALA A 165 4.85 -17.18 -16.03
N GLY A 166 4.91 -17.85 -14.87
CA GLY A 166 5.83 -17.49 -13.79
C GLY A 166 7.27 -17.79 -14.17
N GLU A 167 7.52 -18.96 -14.76
CA GLU A 167 8.85 -19.39 -15.23
C GLU A 167 9.42 -18.41 -16.29
N ASN A 168 8.56 -17.96 -17.20
CA ASN A 168 8.87 -16.97 -18.24
C ASN A 168 8.74 -15.52 -17.75
N ARG A 169 8.52 -15.30 -16.45
CA ARG A 169 8.51 -13.96 -15.83
C ARG A 169 7.50 -12.99 -16.45
N VAL A 170 6.31 -13.46 -16.82
CA VAL A 170 5.18 -12.58 -17.22
C VAL A 170 4.85 -11.66 -16.05
N ARG A 171 4.75 -10.34 -16.25
CA ARG A 171 4.68 -9.39 -15.13
C ARG A 171 3.45 -9.54 -14.23
N PHE A 172 2.39 -10.16 -14.73
CA PHE A 172 1.17 -10.49 -14.00
C PHE A 172 1.00 -12.01 -13.79
N ALA A 173 2.10 -12.77 -13.76
CA ALA A 173 2.09 -14.17 -13.36
C ALA A 173 1.71 -14.33 -11.88
N CYS A 174 0.84 -15.29 -11.60
CA CYS A 174 0.29 -15.56 -10.28
C CYS A 174 0.86 -16.83 -9.66
N ILE A 175 0.55 -17.06 -8.39
CA ILE A 175 0.89 -18.30 -7.68
C ILE A 175 -0.42 -19.06 -7.45
N MET A 176 -0.48 -20.29 -7.96
CA MET A 176 -1.67 -21.14 -7.88
C MET A 176 -1.53 -22.15 -6.74
N VAL A 177 -2.46 -22.07 -5.80
CA VAL A 177 -2.64 -22.99 -4.69
C VAL A 177 -3.61 -24.09 -5.10
N ASP A 178 -3.15 -25.34 -4.98
CA ASP A 178 -3.88 -26.56 -5.27
C ASP A 178 -4.49 -26.58 -6.69
N GLY A 179 -3.82 -25.93 -7.64
CA GLY A 179 -4.20 -25.83 -9.05
C GLY A 179 -5.41 -24.96 -9.38
N ARG A 180 -5.99 -24.25 -8.39
CA ARG A 180 -7.27 -23.53 -8.60
C ARG A 180 -7.50 -22.28 -7.76
N ARG A 181 -6.76 -22.07 -6.66
CA ARG A 181 -6.88 -20.85 -5.84
C ARG A 181 -5.69 -19.95 -6.15
N ALA A 182 -5.92 -18.69 -6.49
CA ALA A 182 -4.83 -17.80 -6.89
C ALA A 182 -4.43 -16.85 -5.76
N ALA A 183 -3.13 -16.74 -5.51
CA ALA A 183 -2.53 -15.46 -5.13
C ALA A 183 -2.33 -14.69 -6.45
N GLY A 184 -3.43 -14.10 -6.94
CA GLY A 184 -3.59 -13.69 -8.33
C GLY A 184 -2.71 -12.54 -8.78
N ARG A 185 -2.88 -11.37 -8.15
CA ARG A 185 -2.44 -10.11 -8.75
C ARG A 185 -1.01 -9.74 -8.39
N GLY A 186 -0.41 -8.89 -9.22
CA GLY A 186 0.84 -8.18 -8.91
C GLY A 186 2.14 -8.90 -9.28
N GLY A 187 2.09 -10.08 -9.89
CA GLY A 187 3.29 -10.67 -10.51
C GLY A 187 4.23 -11.40 -9.57
N LEU A 188 3.81 -11.75 -8.34
CA LEU A 188 4.68 -12.49 -7.41
C LEU A 188 5.02 -13.90 -7.93
N GLY A 189 4.24 -14.45 -8.87
CA GLY A 189 4.60 -15.68 -9.58
C GLY A 189 5.84 -15.51 -10.46
N ALA A 190 6.00 -14.35 -11.11
CA ALA A 190 7.22 -14.03 -11.86
C ALA A 190 8.43 -13.82 -10.95
N VAL A 191 8.23 -13.30 -9.74
CA VAL A 191 9.32 -13.18 -8.74
C VAL A 191 9.79 -14.58 -8.32
N LEU A 192 8.88 -15.52 -8.04
CA LEU A 192 9.27 -16.91 -7.76
C LEU A 192 9.98 -17.57 -8.95
N GLY A 193 9.50 -17.35 -10.18
CA GLY A 193 10.15 -17.86 -11.38
C GLY A 193 11.55 -17.27 -11.61
N ALA A 194 11.73 -15.96 -11.37
CA ALA A 194 13.05 -15.32 -11.42
C ALA A 194 14.03 -15.92 -10.38
N LYS A 195 13.50 -16.35 -9.23
CA LYS A 195 14.25 -17.06 -8.19
C LYS A 195 14.42 -18.57 -8.43
N ARG A 196 13.84 -19.10 -9.52
CA ARG A 196 13.81 -20.53 -9.89
C ARG A 196 13.10 -21.42 -8.86
N VAL A 197 12.09 -20.87 -8.16
CA VAL A 197 11.24 -21.64 -7.24
C VAL A 197 9.95 -22.05 -7.95
N LYS A 198 9.83 -23.33 -8.28
CA LYS A 198 8.66 -23.90 -8.97
C LYS A 198 7.45 -24.04 -8.07
N ALA A 199 7.66 -24.50 -6.84
CA ALA A 199 6.57 -24.82 -5.94
C ALA A 199 6.97 -24.75 -4.46
N ILE A 200 5.96 -24.71 -3.61
CA ILE A 200 6.05 -24.80 -2.15
C ILE A 200 5.02 -25.83 -1.72
N VAL A 201 5.46 -26.87 -1.03
CA VAL A 201 4.64 -28.01 -0.57
C VAL A 201 4.54 -27.94 0.93
N VAL A 202 3.32 -27.88 1.47
CA VAL A 202 3.09 -27.77 2.92
C VAL A 202 2.30 -28.95 3.46
N ARG A 203 2.74 -29.47 4.60
CA ARG A 203 2.07 -30.52 5.36
C ARG A 203 2.06 -30.13 6.84
N GLY A 204 0.90 -29.80 7.38
CA GLY A 204 0.74 -29.37 8.76
C GLY A 204 -0.24 -30.21 9.55
N ARG A 205 0.11 -30.58 10.78
CA ARG A 205 -0.78 -31.31 11.71
C ARG A 205 -0.86 -30.69 13.10
N GLY A 206 0.00 -29.72 13.42
CA GLY A 206 0.02 -29.03 14.71
C GLY A 206 -1.31 -28.37 15.07
N VAL A 207 -1.47 -28.02 16.33
CA VAL A 207 -2.65 -27.33 16.86
C VAL A 207 -2.27 -25.89 17.17
N ILE A 208 -3.13 -24.94 16.80
CA ILE A 208 -2.92 -23.52 17.10
C ILE A 208 -3.66 -23.19 18.40
N ALA A 209 -2.90 -22.90 19.45
CA ALA A 209 -3.45 -22.48 20.74
C ALA A 209 -3.99 -21.04 20.65
N VAL A 210 -4.97 -20.71 21.48
CA VAL A 210 -5.54 -19.36 21.62
C VAL A 210 -5.55 -18.94 23.08
N ALA A 211 -5.38 -17.64 23.33
CA ALA A 211 -5.13 -17.10 24.67
C ALA A 211 -6.31 -17.35 25.62
N ASN A 212 -7.54 -17.12 25.16
CA ASN A 212 -8.74 -17.39 25.94
C ASN A 212 -9.71 -18.26 25.13
N SER A 213 -9.58 -19.58 25.29
CA SER A 213 -10.37 -20.55 24.54
C SER A 213 -11.88 -20.42 24.75
N TYR A 214 -12.34 -20.08 25.96
CA TYR A 214 -13.77 -19.92 26.25
C TYR A 214 -14.35 -18.69 25.53
N ALA A 215 -13.72 -17.52 25.71
CA ALA A 215 -14.16 -16.28 25.08
C ALA A 215 -14.05 -16.35 23.55
N PHE A 216 -12.97 -16.93 23.03
CA PHE A 216 -12.76 -17.13 21.60
C PHE A 216 -13.88 -17.98 20.98
N ARG A 217 -14.22 -19.13 21.58
CA ARG A 217 -15.31 -19.99 21.08
C ARG A 217 -16.68 -19.29 21.11
N LYS A 218 -16.96 -18.48 22.14
CA LYS A 218 -18.18 -17.69 22.23
C LYS A 218 -18.30 -16.69 21.07
N GLU A 219 -17.21 -15.98 20.77
CA GLU A 219 -17.19 -15.02 19.66
C GLU A 219 -17.26 -15.72 18.29
N VAL A 220 -16.58 -16.86 18.13
CA VAL A 220 -16.69 -17.71 16.92
C VAL A 220 -18.13 -18.16 16.68
N LYS A 221 -18.84 -18.62 17.72
CA LYS A 221 -20.24 -19.03 17.62
C LYS A 221 -21.11 -17.87 17.14
N ARG A 222 -20.98 -16.70 17.77
CA ARG A 222 -21.71 -15.48 17.41
C ARG A 222 -21.49 -15.08 15.94
N ILE A 223 -20.23 -15.05 15.50
CA ILE A 223 -19.90 -14.68 14.12
C ILE A 223 -20.50 -15.69 13.13
N ARG A 224 -20.44 -17.00 13.42
CA ARG A 224 -21.06 -18.02 12.55
C ARG A 224 -22.56 -17.83 12.41
N GLU A 225 -23.26 -17.49 13.49
CA GLU A 225 -24.71 -17.21 13.46
C GLU A 225 -25.03 -15.99 12.60
N ILE A 226 -24.26 -14.90 12.73
CA ILE A 226 -24.43 -13.70 11.89
C ILE A 226 -24.19 -14.02 10.41
N LEU A 227 -23.07 -14.68 10.10
CA LEU A 227 -22.73 -15.06 8.72
C LEU A 227 -23.78 -16.01 8.10
N GLY A 228 -24.31 -16.93 8.89
CA GLY A 228 -25.31 -17.89 8.43
C GLY A 228 -26.69 -17.28 8.17
N ARG A 229 -27.06 -16.23 8.93
CA ARG A 229 -28.35 -15.55 8.78
C ARG A 229 -28.35 -14.43 7.73
N ASN A 230 -27.18 -13.89 7.40
CA ASN A 230 -27.06 -12.84 6.41
C ASN A 230 -27.35 -13.37 4.98
N PRO A 231 -28.21 -12.70 4.18
CA PRO A 231 -28.60 -13.18 2.84
C PRO A 231 -27.43 -13.33 1.85
N ILE A 232 -26.38 -12.51 1.99
CA ILE A 232 -25.22 -12.56 1.09
C ILE A 232 -24.29 -13.70 1.50
N THR A 233 -23.85 -13.73 2.75
CA THR A 233 -22.85 -14.72 3.21
C THR A 233 -23.45 -16.10 3.52
N GLY A 234 -24.73 -16.17 3.87
CA GLY A 234 -25.44 -17.41 4.22
C GLY A 234 -26.14 -18.08 3.04
N PHE A 235 -26.51 -17.31 2.01
CA PHE A 235 -27.28 -17.80 0.86
C PHE A 235 -26.61 -17.46 -0.48
N SER A 236 -26.58 -16.19 -0.92
CA SER A 236 -26.15 -15.81 -2.28
C SER A 236 -24.75 -16.32 -2.63
N LEU A 237 -23.73 -16.03 -1.80
CA LEU A 237 -22.36 -16.53 -2.04
C LEU A 237 -22.26 -18.06 -1.92
N ARG A 238 -23.12 -18.70 -1.13
CA ARG A 238 -23.15 -20.16 -0.97
C ARG A 238 -23.80 -20.87 -2.16
N THR A 239 -24.76 -20.23 -2.82
CA THR A 239 -25.45 -20.78 -3.98
C THR A 239 -24.67 -20.43 -5.26
N TYR A 240 -24.54 -19.15 -5.55
CA TYR A 240 -24.07 -18.65 -6.86
C TYR A 240 -22.58 -18.31 -6.91
N GLY A 241 -21.90 -18.35 -5.76
CA GLY A 241 -20.51 -17.90 -5.66
C GLY A 241 -20.41 -16.40 -5.85
N THR A 242 -19.24 -15.91 -6.25
CA THR A 242 -19.04 -14.47 -6.48
C THR A 242 -19.73 -13.99 -7.74
N ALA A 243 -19.96 -14.88 -8.72
CA ALA A 243 -20.63 -14.61 -9.99
C ALA A 243 -22.06 -14.05 -9.85
N THR A 244 -22.68 -14.14 -8.66
CA THR A 244 -23.92 -13.42 -8.31
C THR A 244 -23.82 -11.91 -8.56
N LEU A 245 -22.62 -11.33 -8.54
CA LEU A 245 -22.40 -9.92 -8.81
C LEU A 245 -22.62 -9.55 -10.28
N MET A 246 -22.55 -10.49 -11.22
CA MET A 246 -22.69 -10.19 -12.65
C MET A 246 -23.98 -9.42 -12.93
N HIS A 247 -25.11 -9.96 -12.48
CA HIS A 247 -26.41 -9.32 -12.62
C HIS A 247 -26.46 -7.95 -11.94
N VAL A 248 -26.03 -7.89 -10.67
CA VAL A 248 -26.14 -6.67 -9.84
C VAL A 248 -25.34 -5.51 -10.42
N ILE A 249 -24.10 -5.77 -10.84
CA ILE A 249 -23.20 -4.74 -11.36
C ILE A 249 -23.61 -4.33 -12.78
N ASN A 250 -24.07 -5.28 -13.60
CA ASN A 250 -24.62 -4.97 -14.93
C ASN A 250 -25.84 -4.05 -14.81
N ARG A 251 -26.79 -4.38 -13.92
CA ARG A 251 -27.99 -3.56 -13.68
C ARG A 251 -27.69 -2.19 -13.08
N ALA A 252 -26.63 -2.07 -12.30
CA ALA A 252 -26.13 -0.78 -11.82
C ALA A 252 -25.51 0.08 -12.95
N GLY A 253 -25.27 -0.50 -14.13
CA GLY A 253 -24.66 0.17 -15.28
C GLY A 253 -23.20 0.52 -15.07
N ILE A 254 -22.48 -0.28 -14.28
CA ILE A 254 -21.06 -0.07 -14.00
C ILE A 254 -20.23 -1.34 -14.24
N LEU A 255 -20.73 -2.29 -15.03
CA LEU A 255 -20.01 -3.49 -15.46
C LEU A 255 -19.21 -3.17 -16.73
N PRO A 256 -17.88 -3.06 -16.66
CA PRO A 256 -17.09 -2.62 -17.81
C PRO A 256 -17.23 -3.58 -19.00
N HIS A 257 -17.49 -3.03 -20.18
CA HIS A 257 -17.60 -3.76 -21.43
C HIS A 257 -16.74 -3.09 -22.51
N ARG A 258 -15.99 -3.91 -23.27
CA ARG A 258 -15.03 -3.49 -24.30
C ARG A 258 -14.02 -2.48 -23.79
N ASN A 259 -13.19 -2.91 -22.82
CA ASN A 259 -12.16 -2.11 -22.20
C ASN A 259 -12.71 -0.82 -21.55
N PHE A 260 -13.78 -0.93 -20.76
CA PHE A 260 -14.43 0.21 -20.07
C PHE A 260 -15.03 1.29 -21.01
N ARG A 261 -15.46 0.95 -22.23
CA ARG A 261 -16.15 1.91 -23.12
C ARG A 261 -17.58 2.19 -22.66
N THR A 262 -18.27 1.17 -22.17
CA THR A 262 -19.60 1.27 -21.54
C THR A 262 -19.64 0.44 -20.25
N GLY A 263 -20.65 0.68 -19.41
CA GLY A 263 -20.87 0.01 -18.13
C GLY A 263 -22.01 -1.02 -18.16
N PHE A 264 -22.54 -1.34 -19.35
CA PHE A 264 -23.67 -2.26 -19.50
C PHE A 264 -23.49 -3.15 -20.73
N TRP A 265 -23.90 -4.42 -20.60
CA TRP A 265 -24.02 -5.33 -21.72
C TRP A 265 -25.15 -6.33 -21.48
N GLN A 266 -26.11 -6.43 -22.41
CA GLN A 266 -27.30 -7.27 -22.21
C GLN A 266 -26.96 -8.76 -22.09
N GLU A 267 -25.99 -9.22 -22.87
CA GLU A 267 -25.58 -10.63 -22.92
C GLU A 267 -24.71 -11.05 -21.73
N ALA A 268 -24.28 -10.11 -20.87
CA ALA A 268 -23.52 -10.43 -19.65
C ALA A 268 -24.27 -11.37 -18.69
N GLU A 269 -25.61 -11.40 -18.77
CA GLU A 269 -26.45 -12.31 -17.97
C GLU A 269 -26.16 -13.80 -18.25
N ALA A 270 -25.65 -14.13 -19.45
CA ALA A 270 -25.23 -15.49 -19.78
C ALA A 270 -24.04 -15.98 -18.93
N LEU A 271 -23.32 -15.05 -18.29
CA LEU A 271 -22.18 -15.31 -17.41
C LEU A 271 -22.53 -15.13 -15.93
N SER A 272 -23.82 -15.00 -15.59
CA SER A 272 -24.29 -14.83 -14.22
C SER A 272 -24.05 -16.07 -13.36
N GLY A 273 -24.04 -15.89 -12.04
CA GLY A 273 -23.92 -17.02 -11.10
C GLY A 273 -25.09 -18.00 -11.18
N GLU A 274 -26.27 -17.51 -11.56
CA GLU A 274 -27.48 -18.27 -11.86
C GLU A 274 -27.24 -19.20 -13.06
N GLU A 275 -26.72 -18.68 -14.17
CA GLU A 275 -26.41 -19.49 -15.36
C GLU A 275 -25.23 -20.44 -15.10
N VAL A 276 -24.19 -20.03 -14.37
CA VAL A 276 -23.15 -20.96 -13.89
C VAL A 276 -23.75 -22.13 -13.11
N THR A 277 -24.69 -21.85 -12.22
CA THR A 277 -25.32 -22.88 -11.38
C THR A 277 -26.19 -23.83 -12.19
N LYS A 278 -27.01 -23.28 -13.10
CA LYS A 278 -27.94 -24.03 -13.95
C LYS A 278 -27.22 -24.84 -15.04
N HIS A 279 -26.24 -24.23 -15.71
CA HIS A 279 -25.57 -24.82 -16.86
C HIS A 279 -24.39 -25.70 -16.46
N LEU A 280 -23.56 -25.29 -15.49
CA LEU A 280 -22.32 -26.01 -15.20
C LEU A 280 -22.35 -26.87 -13.93
N GLN A 281 -23.48 -26.91 -13.23
CA GLN A 281 -23.74 -27.75 -12.05
C GLN A 281 -22.55 -27.79 -11.06
N PRO A 282 -22.22 -26.64 -10.44
CA PRO A 282 -20.99 -26.49 -9.70
C PRO A 282 -20.97 -27.32 -8.41
N VAL A 283 -19.78 -27.84 -8.08
CA VAL A 283 -19.47 -28.36 -6.75
C VAL A 283 -18.95 -27.23 -5.88
N VAL A 284 -19.54 -27.10 -4.68
CA VAL A 284 -19.16 -26.10 -3.69
C VAL A 284 -17.86 -26.49 -2.98
N GLU A 285 -16.89 -25.58 -2.96
CA GLU A 285 -15.64 -25.75 -2.22
C GLU A 285 -15.40 -24.62 -1.21
N ALA A 286 -15.35 -24.99 0.07
CA ALA A 286 -15.03 -24.08 1.15
C ALA A 286 -13.51 -24.02 1.42
N CYS A 287 -13.02 -22.84 1.78
CA CYS A 287 -11.71 -22.70 2.41
C CYS A 287 -11.75 -23.28 3.84
N TYR A 288 -10.57 -23.48 4.46
CA TYR A 288 -10.49 -23.97 5.83
C TYR A 288 -11.35 -23.14 6.80
N ALA A 289 -12.14 -23.84 7.64
CA ALA A 289 -13.07 -23.27 8.63
C ALA A 289 -14.07 -22.22 8.08
N CYS A 290 -14.36 -22.22 6.78
CA CYS A 290 -15.25 -21.24 6.16
C CYS A 290 -16.71 -21.72 6.16
N PRO A 291 -17.65 -21.02 6.83
CA PRO A 291 -19.07 -21.36 6.77
C PRO A 291 -19.77 -20.86 5.49
N ILE A 292 -19.15 -19.97 4.71
CA ILE A 292 -19.75 -19.33 3.52
C ILE A 292 -19.77 -20.31 2.34
N GLY A 293 -18.61 -20.89 2.00
CA GLY A 293 -18.49 -21.84 0.89
C GLY A 293 -18.68 -21.19 -0.50
N CYS A 294 -17.95 -20.11 -0.80
CA CYS A 294 -18.11 -19.38 -2.06
C CYS A 294 -17.45 -20.04 -3.29
N GLY A 295 -16.48 -20.94 -3.10
CA GLY A 295 -15.71 -21.48 -4.21
C GLY A 295 -16.52 -22.42 -5.09
N ARG A 296 -16.31 -22.34 -6.40
CA ARG A 296 -16.99 -23.16 -7.39
C ARG A 296 -15.98 -23.94 -8.20
N THR A 297 -16.29 -25.22 -8.37
CA THR A 297 -15.62 -26.07 -9.35
C THR A 297 -16.70 -26.58 -10.29
N VAL A 298 -16.48 -26.43 -11.58
CA VAL A 298 -17.45 -26.67 -12.64
C VAL A 298 -16.92 -27.71 -13.63
N VAL A 299 -17.79 -28.18 -14.52
CA VAL A 299 -17.42 -29.05 -15.63
C VAL A 299 -17.93 -28.40 -16.92
N PRO A 300 -17.05 -27.77 -17.73
CA PRO A 300 -17.48 -27.25 -19.02
C PRO A 300 -17.99 -28.39 -19.90
N ARG A 301 -19.02 -28.09 -20.68
CA ARG A 301 -19.70 -29.03 -21.57
C ARG A 301 -19.04 -29.13 -22.94
N LYS A 302 -18.29 -28.09 -23.34
CA LYS A 302 -17.55 -28.02 -24.61
C LYS A 302 -16.20 -27.30 -24.44
N GLY A 303 -15.44 -27.25 -25.52
CA GLY A 303 -14.09 -26.67 -25.54
C GLY A 303 -13.01 -27.63 -25.05
N ARG A 304 -11.78 -27.13 -24.92
CA ARG A 304 -10.55 -27.89 -24.64
C ARG A 304 -10.60 -28.73 -23.37
N PHE A 305 -11.30 -28.25 -22.34
CA PHE A 305 -11.39 -28.89 -21.03
C PHE A 305 -12.76 -29.54 -20.79
N ALA A 306 -13.55 -29.78 -21.85
CA ALA A 306 -14.85 -30.42 -21.75
C ALA A 306 -14.79 -31.71 -20.93
N GLY A 307 -15.74 -31.88 -20.01
CA GLY A 307 -15.81 -33.06 -19.13
C GLY A 307 -14.76 -33.09 -18.02
N GLN A 308 -13.79 -32.17 -17.99
CA GLN A 308 -12.83 -32.05 -16.90
C GLN A 308 -13.38 -31.17 -15.78
N ARG A 309 -12.99 -31.48 -14.55
CA ARG A 309 -13.35 -30.67 -13.39
C ARG A 309 -12.37 -29.49 -13.27
N VAL A 310 -12.87 -28.27 -13.52
CA VAL A 310 -12.09 -27.02 -13.55
C VAL A 310 -12.58 -26.04 -12.48
N GLY A 311 -11.70 -25.17 -12.00
CA GLY A 311 -11.95 -24.34 -10.83
C GLY A 311 -12.08 -22.85 -11.12
N SER A 312 -12.76 -22.16 -10.19
CA SER A 312 -12.71 -20.70 -10.03
C SER A 312 -13.30 -19.85 -11.17
N PRO A 313 -14.54 -20.10 -11.63
CA PRO A 313 -15.33 -19.09 -12.36
C PRO A 313 -15.78 -17.98 -11.39
N GLU A 314 -14.82 -17.24 -10.85
CA GLU A 314 -15.09 -16.09 -9.99
C GLU A 314 -15.60 -14.92 -10.85
N TYR A 315 -16.38 -14.02 -10.26
CA TYR A 315 -16.99 -12.87 -10.94
C TYR A 315 -15.99 -12.06 -11.77
N GLU A 316 -14.84 -11.71 -11.19
CA GLU A 316 -13.80 -10.93 -11.86
C GLU A 316 -13.22 -11.67 -13.07
N SER A 317 -13.09 -13.00 -13.00
CA SER A 317 -12.55 -13.81 -14.09
C SER A 317 -13.57 -13.95 -15.23
N LEU A 318 -14.85 -14.14 -14.90
CA LEU A 318 -15.95 -14.18 -15.86
C LEU A 318 -16.14 -12.82 -16.56
N TRP A 319 -15.96 -11.72 -15.84
CA TRP A 319 -15.96 -10.38 -16.42
C TRP A 319 -14.77 -10.20 -17.36
N ALA A 320 -13.54 -10.38 -16.87
CA ALA A 320 -12.33 -10.01 -17.60
C ALA A 320 -12.16 -10.77 -18.92
N LEU A 321 -12.45 -12.08 -18.92
CA LEU A 321 -12.28 -12.96 -20.08
C LEU A 321 -13.59 -13.18 -20.86
N GLY A 322 -14.71 -12.67 -20.35
CA GLY A 322 -16.02 -12.73 -20.97
C GLY A 322 -16.49 -11.35 -21.38
N VAL A 323 -17.16 -10.67 -20.46
CA VAL A 323 -17.79 -9.36 -20.69
C VAL A 323 -16.81 -8.34 -21.26
N ASP A 324 -15.64 -8.12 -20.66
CA ASP A 324 -14.73 -7.07 -21.13
C ASP A 324 -14.18 -7.35 -22.54
N CYS A 325 -14.10 -8.63 -22.91
CA CYS A 325 -13.69 -9.12 -24.23
C CYS A 325 -14.87 -9.36 -25.21
N ALA A 326 -16.11 -9.03 -24.80
CA ALA A 326 -17.36 -9.26 -25.54
C ALA A 326 -17.66 -10.74 -25.90
N VAL A 327 -17.31 -11.68 -25.01
CA VAL A 327 -17.63 -13.11 -25.13
C VAL A 327 -18.70 -13.49 -24.11
N ALA A 328 -19.86 -13.99 -24.57
CA ALA A 328 -20.98 -14.41 -23.72
C ALA A 328 -21.07 -15.93 -23.55
N ASP A 329 -20.26 -16.70 -24.28
CA ASP A 329 -20.28 -18.16 -24.22
C ASP A 329 -19.61 -18.65 -22.93
N LEU A 330 -20.42 -19.09 -21.97
CA LEU A 330 -19.95 -19.47 -20.65
C LEU A 330 -18.93 -20.61 -20.67
N ASP A 331 -19.08 -21.59 -21.56
CA ASP A 331 -18.14 -22.71 -21.66
C ASP A 331 -16.78 -22.20 -22.16
N GLU A 332 -16.75 -21.37 -23.19
CA GLU A 332 -15.50 -20.79 -23.72
C GLU A 332 -14.79 -19.89 -22.70
N VAL A 333 -15.54 -19.05 -21.96
CA VAL A 333 -14.97 -18.22 -20.89
C VAL A 333 -14.37 -19.09 -19.79
N VAL A 334 -15.04 -20.17 -19.39
CA VAL A 334 -14.50 -21.12 -18.40
C VAL A 334 -13.25 -21.83 -18.92
N ASN A 335 -13.18 -22.16 -20.22
CA ASN A 335 -11.96 -22.71 -20.82
C ASN A 335 -10.79 -21.72 -20.77
N ALA A 336 -11.02 -20.43 -21.05
CA ALA A 336 -10.00 -19.39 -20.92
C ALA A 336 -9.53 -19.19 -19.47
N ILE A 337 -10.45 -19.24 -18.50
CA ILE A 337 -10.12 -19.17 -17.06
C ILE A 337 -9.24 -20.35 -16.64
N GLU A 338 -9.60 -21.57 -17.05
CA GLU A 338 -8.80 -22.76 -16.74
C GLU A 338 -7.40 -22.69 -17.38
N LEU A 339 -7.29 -22.13 -18.58
CA LEU A 339 -5.99 -21.91 -19.21
C LEU A 339 -5.11 -20.94 -18.40
N CYS A 340 -5.68 -19.82 -17.93
CA CYS A 340 -4.99 -18.92 -17.01
C CYS A 340 -4.56 -19.63 -15.71
N ASN A 341 -5.43 -20.46 -15.12
CA ASN A 341 -5.10 -21.22 -13.91
C ASN A 341 -3.91 -22.15 -14.14
N ARG A 342 -3.91 -22.92 -15.24
CA ARG A 342 -2.84 -23.85 -15.61
C ARG A 342 -1.53 -23.16 -15.87
N LEU A 343 -1.57 -22.07 -16.63
CA LEU A 343 -0.38 -21.32 -17.02
C LEU A 343 0.15 -20.41 -15.90
N GLY A 344 -0.67 -20.13 -14.88
CA GLY A 344 -0.31 -19.29 -13.73
C GLY A 344 -0.40 -17.79 -14.06
N LEU A 345 -1.54 -17.36 -14.61
CA LEU A 345 -1.81 -15.96 -14.96
C LEU A 345 -2.92 -15.34 -14.11
N ASP A 346 -2.80 -14.05 -13.79
CA ASP A 346 -3.90 -13.26 -13.20
C ASP A 346 -5.02 -13.04 -14.24
N THR A 347 -6.20 -13.64 -14.03
CA THR A 347 -7.31 -13.51 -14.99
C THR A 347 -7.75 -12.06 -15.21
N ILE A 348 -7.65 -11.20 -14.19
CA ILE A 348 -8.05 -9.78 -14.32
C ILE A 348 -7.11 -9.08 -15.29
N SER A 349 -5.81 -9.12 -15.00
CA SER A 349 -4.80 -8.48 -15.84
C SER A 349 -4.74 -9.11 -17.23
N THR A 350 -4.87 -10.44 -17.35
CA THR A 350 -4.91 -11.10 -18.67
C THR A 350 -6.09 -10.63 -19.51
N GLY A 351 -7.31 -10.61 -18.96
CA GLY A 351 -8.48 -10.15 -19.70
C GLY A 351 -8.38 -8.67 -20.10
N ALA A 352 -7.96 -7.80 -19.16
CA ALA A 352 -7.81 -6.38 -19.44
C ALA A 352 -6.69 -6.07 -20.47
N VAL A 353 -5.57 -6.81 -20.44
CA VAL A 353 -4.51 -6.69 -21.46
C VAL A 353 -5.01 -7.14 -22.85
N ILE A 354 -5.82 -8.19 -22.90
CA ILE A 354 -6.42 -8.66 -24.15
C ILE A 354 -7.47 -7.67 -24.67
N ALA A 355 -8.32 -7.12 -23.80
CA ALA A 355 -9.29 -6.09 -24.17
C ALA A 355 -8.59 -4.80 -24.67
N PHE A 356 -7.47 -4.42 -24.04
CA PHE A 356 -6.59 -3.36 -24.56
C PHE A 356 -6.08 -3.69 -25.97
N ALA A 357 -5.59 -4.91 -26.22
CA ALA A 357 -5.09 -5.31 -27.53
C ALA A 357 -6.19 -5.31 -28.60
N MET A 358 -7.42 -5.72 -28.25
CA MET A 358 -8.59 -5.65 -29.13
C MET A 358 -8.92 -4.20 -29.52
N GLU A 359 -8.90 -3.27 -28.54
CA GLU A 359 -9.15 -1.85 -28.82
C GLU A 359 -8.01 -1.22 -29.63
N ALA A 360 -6.75 -1.53 -29.30
CA ALA A 360 -5.58 -1.05 -30.03
C ALA A 360 -5.60 -1.53 -31.49
N ARG A 361 -6.04 -2.77 -31.74
CA ARG A 361 -6.25 -3.29 -33.09
C ARG A 361 -7.39 -2.59 -33.81
N GLU A 362 -8.54 -2.39 -33.15
CA GLU A 362 -9.68 -1.67 -33.72
C GLU A 362 -9.30 -0.23 -34.13
N GLN A 363 -8.43 0.43 -33.36
CA GLN A 363 -7.93 1.78 -33.63
C GLN A 363 -6.67 1.82 -34.52
N GLY A 364 -6.18 0.67 -35.01
CA GLY A 364 -5.06 0.61 -35.96
C GLY A 364 -3.65 0.74 -35.37
N TYR A 365 -3.50 0.75 -34.03
CA TYR A 365 -2.19 0.68 -33.36
C TYR A 365 -1.57 -0.73 -33.45
N LEU A 366 -2.40 -1.76 -33.58
CA LEU A 366 -1.96 -3.14 -33.83
C LEU A 366 -2.49 -3.63 -35.19
N LYS A 367 -1.61 -4.25 -35.98
CA LYS A 367 -2.00 -4.89 -37.27
C LYS A 367 -2.70 -6.23 -37.05
N GLU A 368 -2.20 -7.01 -36.10
CA GLU A 368 -2.64 -8.36 -35.79
C GLU A 368 -3.04 -8.45 -34.31
N GLY A 369 -3.91 -9.39 -33.98
CA GLY A 369 -4.51 -9.54 -32.65
C GLY A 369 -5.97 -9.98 -32.71
N PRO A 370 -6.58 -10.30 -31.56
CA PRO A 370 -7.95 -10.79 -31.50
C PRO A 370 -8.97 -9.71 -31.86
N ARG A 371 -10.12 -10.14 -32.39
CA ARG A 371 -11.33 -9.31 -32.53
C ARG A 371 -12.19 -9.43 -31.28
N TRP A 372 -13.00 -8.43 -30.98
CA TRP A 372 -14.04 -8.53 -29.95
C TRP A 372 -14.92 -9.77 -30.18
N GLY A 373 -15.13 -10.56 -29.14
CA GLY A 373 -15.94 -11.78 -29.18
C GLY A 373 -15.26 -13.03 -29.75
N ASP A 374 -14.00 -12.95 -30.21
CA ASP A 374 -13.27 -14.12 -30.73
C ASP A 374 -12.66 -14.97 -29.61
N ALA A 375 -13.46 -15.86 -29.04
CA ALA A 375 -13.07 -16.68 -27.90
C ALA A 375 -11.87 -17.61 -28.18
N HIS A 376 -11.69 -18.06 -29.42
CA HIS A 376 -10.58 -18.95 -29.78
C HIS A 376 -9.26 -18.18 -29.86
N ALA A 377 -9.27 -17.00 -30.49
CA ALA A 377 -8.10 -16.13 -30.55
C ALA A 377 -7.67 -15.66 -29.14
N ILE A 378 -8.62 -15.42 -28.22
CA ILE A 378 -8.33 -15.13 -26.81
C ILE A 378 -7.55 -16.28 -26.18
N GLN A 379 -8.03 -17.52 -26.31
CA GLN A 379 -7.37 -18.68 -25.72
C GLN A 379 -5.95 -18.89 -26.29
N GLN A 380 -5.76 -18.70 -27.59
CA GLN A 380 -4.43 -18.76 -28.21
C GLN A 380 -3.50 -17.67 -27.63
N LEU A 381 -3.98 -16.43 -27.56
CA LEU A 381 -3.20 -15.30 -27.04
C LEU A 381 -2.82 -15.47 -25.56
N ILE A 382 -3.66 -16.11 -24.74
CA ILE A 382 -3.32 -16.46 -23.36
C ILE A 382 -2.06 -17.35 -23.30
N GLU A 383 -1.96 -18.34 -24.18
CA GLU A 383 -0.76 -19.17 -24.26
C GLU A 383 0.45 -18.37 -24.74
N ASP A 384 0.27 -17.54 -25.76
CA ASP A 384 1.34 -16.72 -26.31
C ASP A 384 1.88 -15.72 -25.29
N ILE A 385 1.03 -15.17 -24.43
CA ILE A 385 1.45 -14.38 -23.27
C ILE A 385 2.25 -15.23 -22.30
N ALA A 386 1.75 -16.40 -21.90
CA ALA A 386 2.42 -17.26 -20.93
C ALA A 386 3.80 -17.75 -21.38
N TYR A 387 3.95 -17.98 -22.68
CA TYR A 387 5.20 -18.44 -23.31
C TYR A 387 6.02 -17.31 -23.96
N ARG A 388 5.57 -16.05 -23.85
CA ARG A 388 6.20 -14.87 -24.47
C ARG A 388 6.51 -15.08 -25.96
N ARG A 389 5.49 -15.46 -26.73
CA ARG A 389 5.57 -15.68 -28.18
C ARG A 389 4.89 -14.53 -28.92
N GLU A 390 5.49 -14.06 -30.01
CA GLU A 390 4.88 -13.08 -30.92
C GLU A 390 4.30 -11.86 -30.18
N LEU A 391 3.03 -11.51 -30.40
CA LEU A 391 2.35 -10.42 -29.69
C LEU A 391 2.30 -10.65 -28.17
N GLY A 392 2.30 -11.91 -27.73
CA GLY A 392 2.29 -12.28 -26.32
C GLY A 392 3.49 -11.80 -25.53
N ASP A 393 4.67 -11.63 -26.14
CA ASP A 393 5.85 -11.09 -25.44
C ASP A 393 5.65 -9.62 -25.03
N LEU A 394 5.12 -8.80 -25.95
CA LEU A 394 4.75 -7.42 -25.66
C LEU A 394 3.68 -7.34 -24.57
N LEU A 395 2.63 -8.17 -24.70
CA LEU A 395 1.51 -8.16 -23.77
C LEU A 395 1.87 -8.74 -22.38
N ALA A 396 2.89 -9.58 -22.28
CA ALA A 396 3.39 -10.11 -21.02
C ALA A 396 3.99 -9.03 -20.08
N GLU A 397 4.26 -7.83 -20.60
CA GLU A 397 4.73 -6.67 -19.82
C GLU A 397 3.60 -5.88 -19.13
N GLY A 398 2.33 -6.22 -19.42
CA GLY A 398 1.13 -5.55 -18.91
C GLY A 398 0.69 -4.38 -19.79
N SER A 399 -0.55 -3.91 -19.58
CA SER A 399 -1.21 -2.95 -20.48
C SER A 399 -0.50 -1.60 -20.52
N MET A 400 -0.02 -1.10 -19.39
CA MET A 400 0.69 0.19 -19.30
C MET A 400 1.92 0.22 -20.21
N ARG A 401 2.83 -0.76 -20.07
CA ARG A 401 4.08 -0.80 -20.83
C ARG A 401 3.83 -1.08 -22.31
N ALA A 402 2.90 -1.98 -22.61
CA ALA A 402 2.52 -2.28 -23.99
C ALA A 402 1.94 -1.03 -24.68
N ALA A 403 1.08 -0.27 -24.01
CA ALA A 403 0.49 0.95 -24.55
C ALA A 403 1.49 2.09 -24.72
N GLU A 404 2.44 2.25 -23.79
CA GLU A 404 3.56 3.19 -23.95
C GLU A 404 4.40 2.86 -25.18
N GLN A 405 4.72 1.57 -25.40
CA GLN A 405 5.51 1.13 -26.55
C GLN A 405 4.76 1.27 -27.88
N LEU A 406 3.43 1.12 -27.88
CA LEU A 406 2.57 1.30 -29.05
C LEU A 406 2.18 2.76 -29.29
N GLY A 407 2.52 3.68 -28.39
CA GLY A 407 2.15 5.10 -28.50
C GLY A 407 0.67 5.39 -28.24
N CYS A 408 -0.02 4.54 -27.48
CA CYS A 408 -1.46 4.65 -27.19
C CYS A 408 -1.79 4.54 -25.67
N PRO A 409 -1.10 5.27 -24.77
CA PRO A 409 -1.25 5.13 -23.31
C PRO A 409 -2.69 5.32 -22.80
N ASP A 410 -3.50 6.14 -23.49
CA ASP A 410 -4.91 6.39 -23.14
C ASP A 410 -5.82 5.15 -23.26
N LEU A 411 -5.38 4.09 -23.94
CA LEU A 411 -6.14 2.84 -24.06
C LEU A 411 -5.90 1.87 -22.90
N ALA A 412 -4.87 2.07 -22.08
CA ALA A 412 -4.53 1.15 -20.99
C ALA A 412 -5.30 1.48 -19.70
N MET A 413 -6.25 0.62 -19.32
CA MET A 413 -7.10 0.83 -18.15
C MET A 413 -6.43 0.33 -16.86
N HIS A 414 -5.47 1.11 -16.34
CA HIS A 414 -4.69 0.76 -15.16
C HIS A 414 -4.53 1.91 -14.15
N VAL A 415 -4.13 1.58 -12.92
CA VAL A 415 -3.59 2.55 -11.95
C VAL A 415 -2.30 2.00 -11.37
N LYS A 416 -1.20 2.77 -11.45
CA LYS A 416 0.17 2.34 -11.09
C LYS A 416 0.63 1.06 -11.81
N GLY A 417 0.26 0.91 -13.08
CA GLY A 417 0.52 -0.28 -13.89
C GLY A 417 -0.33 -1.52 -13.59
N LEU A 418 -1.20 -1.50 -12.57
CA LEU A 418 -2.12 -2.62 -12.29
C LEU A 418 -3.45 -2.40 -13.01
N GLU A 419 -3.86 -3.36 -13.84
CA GLU A 419 -5.13 -3.32 -14.59
C GLU A 419 -6.34 -3.18 -13.65
N LEU A 420 -7.34 -2.42 -14.07
CA LEU A 420 -8.55 -2.21 -13.27
C LEU A 420 -9.47 -3.44 -13.25
N PRO A 421 -10.17 -3.69 -12.13
CA PRO A 421 -11.14 -4.78 -12.01
C PRO A 421 -12.55 -4.36 -12.48
N ALA A 422 -13.52 -5.27 -12.35
CA ALA A 422 -14.86 -5.23 -12.94
C ALA A 422 -15.85 -4.14 -12.47
N TYR A 423 -15.40 -2.96 -12.07
CA TYR A 423 -16.30 -1.87 -11.64
C TYR A 423 -15.88 -0.54 -12.28
N ASP A 424 -16.75 0.03 -13.10
CA ASP A 424 -16.54 1.33 -13.72
C ASP A 424 -16.64 2.44 -12.66
N PRO A 425 -15.54 3.18 -12.39
CA PRO A 425 -15.53 4.17 -11.32
C PRO A 425 -16.40 5.40 -11.63
N ARG A 426 -16.83 5.62 -12.89
CA ARG A 426 -17.71 6.75 -13.24
C ARG A 426 -19.06 6.65 -12.55
N GLY A 427 -19.57 5.45 -12.31
CA GLY A 427 -20.81 5.23 -11.57
C GLY A 427 -20.61 4.84 -10.10
N ALA A 428 -19.39 4.92 -9.56
CA ALA A 428 -19.08 4.64 -8.15
C ALA A 428 -17.86 5.47 -7.69
N LYS A 429 -18.08 6.72 -7.25
CA LYS A 429 -16.99 7.68 -7.01
C LYS A 429 -16.04 7.25 -5.90
N GLY A 430 -16.56 6.62 -4.84
CA GLY A 430 -15.75 6.07 -3.75
C GLY A 430 -14.82 4.97 -4.24
N MET A 431 -15.32 4.09 -5.11
CA MET A 431 -14.50 3.09 -5.78
C MET A 431 -13.42 3.73 -6.67
N GLY A 432 -13.73 4.81 -7.40
CA GLY A 432 -12.74 5.59 -8.16
C GLY A 432 -11.59 6.10 -7.29
N LEU A 433 -11.88 6.69 -6.14
CA LEU A 433 -10.85 7.13 -5.19
C LEU A 433 -10.06 5.95 -4.60
N ALA A 434 -10.73 4.84 -4.30
CA ALA A 434 -10.08 3.64 -3.77
C ALA A 434 -9.11 3.01 -4.79
N TYR A 435 -9.40 3.05 -6.10
CA TYR A 435 -8.45 2.67 -7.14
C TYR A 435 -7.24 3.59 -7.15
N ALA A 436 -7.47 4.91 -7.22
CA ALA A 436 -6.42 5.92 -7.30
C ALA A 436 -5.43 5.81 -6.11
N THR A 437 -5.94 5.61 -4.90
CA THR A 437 -5.16 5.67 -3.65
C THR A 437 -4.67 4.31 -3.14
N SER A 438 -4.96 3.22 -3.85
CA SER A 438 -4.52 1.87 -3.47
C SER A 438 -2.99 1.75 -3.51
N ASN A 439 -2.39 1.31 -2.40
CA ASN A 439 -0.94 1.10 -2.27
C ASN A 439 -0.37 0.04 -3.22
N ARG A 440 -1.22 -0.79 -3.86
CA ARG A 440 -0.78 -1.83 -4.79
C ARG A 440 -1.15 -1.56 -6.25
N GLY A 441 -1.70 -0.40 -6.56
CA GLY A 441 -2.32 -0.09 -7.86
C GLY A 441 -3.82 -0.42 -7.93
N GLY A 442 -4.41 -0.25 -9.11
CA GLY A 442 -5.85 -0.32 -9.39
C GLY A 442 -6.53 -1.59 -8.89
N CYS A 443 -7.08 -1.56 -7.67
CA CYS A 443 -7.63 -2.75 -7.04
C CYS A 443 -8.80 -2.44 -6.10
N HIS A 444 -9.88 -3.22 -6.26
CA HIS A 444 -11.11 -3.05 -5.49
C HIS A 444 -11.03 -3.53 -4.03
N LEU A 445 -10.06 -4.37 -3.68
CA LEU A 445 -9.99 -4.98 -2.36
C LEU A 445 -9.22 -4.17 -1.32
N ARG A 446 -8.66 -2.99 -1.65
CA ARG A 446 -8.05 -2.12 -0.61
C ARG A 446 -9.10 -1.31 0.13
N ALA A 447 -10.12 -0.84 -0.58
CA ALA A 447 -11.37 -0.35 0.00
C ALA A 447 -12.49 -0.68 -0.98
N TYR A 448 -13.35 -1.64 -0.61
CA TYR A 448 -14.39 -2.16 -1.50
C TYR A 448 -15.70 -1.37 -1.32
N LEU A 449 -15.70 -0.09 -1.72
CA LEU A 449 -16.85 0.81 -1.51
C LEU A 449 -18.11 0.37 -2.25
N VAL A 450 -17.98 -0.45 -3.30
CA VAL A 450 -19.10 -1.13 -3.98
C VAL A 450 -20.04 -1.83 -2.99
N MET A 451 -19.53 -2.31 -1.86
CA MET A 451 -20.39 -2.89 -0.82
C MET A 451 -21.49 -1.93 -0.35
N SER A 452 -21.18 -0.64 -0.15
CA SER A 452 -22.14 0.36 0.30
C SER A 452 -22.74 1.14 -0.87
N GLU A 453 -21.94 1.42 -1.89
CA GLU A 453 -22.31 2.19 -3.09
C GLU A 453 -23.31 1.46 -4.00
N VAL A 454 -23.27 0.12 -4.01
CA VAL A 454 -24.12 -0.70 -4.90
C VAL A 454 -24.90 -1.73 -4.10
N LEU A 455 -24.21 -2.51 -3.26
CA LEU A 455 -24.86 -3.61 -2.52
C LEU A 455 -25.68 -3.12 -1.31
N SER A 456 -25.58 -1.83 -0.96
CA SER A 456 -26.25 -1.22 0.19
C SER A 456 -25.86 -1.85 1.55
N VAL A 457 -24.65 -2.39 1.64
CA VAL A 457 -24.08 -3.04 2.82
C VAL A 457 -22.93 -2.21 3.40
N PRO A 458 -22.95 -1.89 4.71
CA PRO A 458 -24.04 -2.12 5.65
C PRO A 458 -25.24 -1.17 5.45
N ARG A 459 -25.03 -0.06 4.74
CA ARG A 459 -26.07 0.91 4.36
C ARG A 459 -25.83 1.39 2.94
N PHE A 460 -26.90 1.82 2.28
CA PHE A 460 -26.80 2.51 1.00
C PHE A 460 -26.00 3.80 1.17
N LEU A 461 -25.11 4.03 0.21
CA LEU A 461 -24.32 5.24 0.09
C LEU A 461 -24.42 5.69 -1.37
N ASP A 462 -24.91 6.90 -1.62
CA ASP A 462 -25.10 7.38 -2.99
C ASP A 462 -23.79 7.27 -3.79
N PRO A 463 -23.75 6.47 -4.87
CA PRO A 463 -22.52 6.20 -5.60
C PRO A 463 -22.06 7.38 -6.49
N LEU A 464 -22.91 8.38 -6.71
CA LEU A 464 -22.64 9.50 -7.63
C LEU A 464 -22.08 10.76 -6.93
N THR A 465 -22.14 10.81 -5.61
CA THR A 465 -21.62 11.92 -4.78
C THR A 465 -20.15 11.72 -4.40
N ILE A 466 -19.45 12.81 -4.08
CA ILE A 466 -18.05 12.76 -3.63
C ILE A 466 -17.92 13.06 -2.12
N GLU A 467 -18.95 13.63 -1.53
CA GLU A 467 -19.02 14.09 -0.15
C GLU A 467 -18.78 12.93 0.82
N GLY A 468 -17.81 13.08 1.72
CA GLY A 468 -17.48 12.08 2.74
C GLY A 468 -16.77 10.82 2.22
N LYS A 469 -16.64 10.63 0.89
CA LYS A 469 -16.01 9.44 0.29
C LYS A 469 -14.55 9.29 0.70
N ALA A 470 -13.80 10.40 0.78
CA ALA A 470 -12.40 10.39 1.22
C ALA A 470 -12.23 9.76 2.61
N ARG A 471 -13.09 10.14 3.55
CA ARG A 471 -13.11 9.58 4.91
C ARG A 471 -13.44 8.10 4.91
N LEU A 472 -14.49 7.69 4.20
CA LEU A 472 -14.95 6.30 4.15
C LEU A 472 -13.92 5.37 3.49
N VAL A 473 -13.27 5.83 2.41
CA VAL A 473 -12.19 5.10 1.75
C VAL A 473 -10.99 4.92 2.68
N LYS A 474 -10.55 5.98 3.37
CA LYS A 474 -9.48 5.87 4.39
C LYS A 474 -9.83 4.83 5.45
N LEU A 475 -11.01 4.96 6.05
CA LEU A 475 -11.47 4.11 7.13
C LEU A 475 -11.51 2.63 6.72
N LEU A 476 -12.09 2.34 5.55
CA LEU A 476 -12.18 0.97 5.06
C LEU A 476 -10.80 0.39 4.70
N GLN A 477 -9.89 1.21 4.16
CA GLN A 477 -8.50 0.82 3.92
C GLN A 477 -7.75 0.44 5.21
N ASP A 478 -7.98 1.20 6.29
CA ASP A 478 -7.35 0.92 7.59
C ASP A 478 -7.88 -0.40 8.16
N VAL A 479 -9.20 -0.59 8.17
CA VAL A 479 -9.82 -1.84 8.63
C VAL A 479 -9.38 -3.02 7.78
N PHE A 480 -9.34 -2.87 6.45
CA PHE A 480 -8.96 -3.95 5.54
C PHE A 480 -7.47 -4.30 5.62
N ALA A 481 -6.60 -3.35 5.97
CA ALA A 481 -5.19 -3.64 6.24
C ALA A 481 -5.02 -4.62 7.40
N VAL A 482 -5.81 -4.46 8.48
CA VAL A 482 -5.77 -5.41 9.61
C VAL A 482 -6.45 -6.73 9.27
N LEU A 483 -7.58 -6.73 8.54
CA LEU A 483 -8.20 -7.98 8.06
C LEU A 483 -7.24 -8.82 7.21
N ASP A 484 -6.46 -8.18 6.34
CA ASP A 484 -5.43 -8.84 5.53
C ASP A 484 -4.21 -9.30 6.38
N SER A 485 -3.99 -8.69 7.54
CA SER A 485 -2.89 -9.03 8.48
C SER A 485 -3.27 -10.15 9.44
N MET A 486 -4.53 -10.17 9.89
CA MET A 486 -5.16 -11.34 10.51
C MET A 486 -5.32 -12.49 9.51
N VAL A 487 -5.41 -12.14 8.23
CA VAL A 487 -5.76 -12.99 7.10
C VAL A 487 -7.12 -13.66 7.25
N VAL A 488 -8.14 -12.82 7.49
CA VAL A 488 -9.57 -13.18 7.39
C VAL A 488 -10.04 -12.99 5.95
N CYS A 489 -11.03 -13.77 5.51
CA CYS A 489 -11.70 -13.51 4.25
C CYS A 489 -12.56 -12.23 4.31
N LYS A 490 -12.35 -11.27 3.41
CA LYS A 490 -13.13 -10.02 3.36
C LYS A 490 -14.63 -10.19 3.17
N TYR A 491 -15.12 -11.34 2.71
CA TYR A 491 -16.56 -11.60 2.64
C TYR A 491 -17.25 -11.59 4.00
N THR A 492 -16.53 -11.75 5.11
CA THR A 492 -17.13 -11.53 6.43
C THR A 492 -17.54 -10.07 6.64
N ALA A 493 -16.89 -9.11 5.96
CA ALA A 493 -17.23 -7.69 6.05
C ALA A 493 -18.62 -7.36 5.49
N LEU A 494 -19.17 -8.22 4.62
CA LEU A 494 -20.54 -8.07 4.08
C LEU A 494 -21.64 -8.36 5.10
N ALA A 495 -21.28 -8.77 6.32
CA ALA A 495 -22.22 -9.12 7.37
C ALA A 495 -21.84 -8.61 8.77
N LEU A 496 -20.56 -8.25 8.99
CA LEU A 496 -20.05 -7.91 10.33
C LEU A 496 -19.96 -6.41 10.62
N PHE A 497 -20.31 -5.56 9.65
CA PHE A 497 -20.50 -4.12 9.87
C PHE A 497 -22.01 -3.82 9.96
N ASP A 498 -22.37 -2.90 10.83
CA ASP A 498 -23.73 -2.40 11.08
C ASP A 498 -23.92 -0.99 10.51
N THR A 499 -22.85 -0.19 10.41
CA THR A 499 -22.88 1.22 10.02
C THR A 499 -21.79 1.60 9.01
N LEU A 500 -21.90 2.78 8.40
CA LEU A 500 -20.85 3.32 7.50
C LEU A 500 -19.54 3.66 8.24
N GLU A 501 -19.48 3.47 9.56
CA GLU A 501 -18.24 3.56 10.35
C GLU A 501 -17.40 2.27 10.34
N TYR A 502 -17.87 1.24 9.62
CA TYR A 502 -17.18 -0.02 9.36
C TYR A 502 -16.53 -0.60 10.63
N GLU A 503 -17.28 -0.60 11.73
CA GLU A 503 -16.76 -0.83 13.06
C GLU A 503 -16.15 -2.25 13.22
N PRO A 504 -14.86 -2.38 13.57
CA PRO A 504 -14.16 -3.66 13.54
C PRO A 504 -14.40 -4.52 14.79
N ARG A 505 -15.48 -4.28 15.55
CA ARG A 505 -15.72 -4.84 16.89
C ARG A 505 -15.56 -6.36 17.00
N PHE A 506 -16.04 -7.11 16.00
CA PHE A 506 -15.94 -8.58 15.97
C PHE A 506 -14.51 -9.04 15.71
N TYR A 507 -13.80 -8.34 14.83
CA TYR A 507 -12.42 -8.65 14.48
C TYR A 507 -11.47 -8.33 15.64
N ALA A 508 -11.65 -7.18 16.28
CA ALA A 508 -10.88 -6.76 17.46
C ALA A 508 -11.03 -7.77 18.62
N ARG A 509 -12.25 -8.22 18.93
CA ARG A 509 -12.49 -9.26 19.94
C ARG A 509 -11.91 -10.62 19.56
N LEU A 510 -12.02 -11.03 18.29
CA LEU A 510 -11.38 -12.27 17.83
C LEU A 510 -9.87 -12.21 18.00
N LEU A 511 -9.24 -11.10 17.63
CA LEU A 511 -7.81 -10.91 17.75
C LEU A 511 -7.36 -10.92 19.21
N THR A 512 -8.07 -10.18 20.08
CA THR A 512 -7.78 -10.13 21.52
C THR A 512 -7.88 -11.51 22.18
N THR A 513 -8.98 -12.23 21.91
CA THR A 513 -9.19 -13.56 22.51
C THR A 513 -8.28 -14.65 21.94
N ALA A 514 -7.81 -14.48 20.69
CA ALA A 514 -6.84 -15.37 20.07
C ALA A 514 -5.42 -15.17 20.60
N THR A 515 -4.97 -13.91 20.69
CA THR A 515 -3.56 -13.56 20.93
C THR A 515 -3.25 -13.21 22.38
N GLY A 516 -4.22 -12.62 23.08
CA GLY A 516 -4.00 -11.98 24.38
C GLY A 516 -3.52 -10.53 24.28
N PHE A 517 -3.25 -10.00 23.08
CA PHE A 517 -3.04 -8.57 22.88
C PHE A 517 -4.36 -7.84 23.07
N TYR A 518 -4.41 -6.83 23.92
CA TYR A 518 -5.61 -6.02 24.05
C TYR A 518 -5.75 -5.13 22.81
N VAL A 519 -6.73 -5.44 21.97
CA VAL A 519 -7.06 -4.68 20.76
C VAL A 519 -8.55 -4.37 20.80
N ASP A 520 -8.87 -3.10 21.05
CA ASP A 520 -10.21 -2.55 20.85
C ASP A 520 -10.35 -1.94 19.45
N GLU A 521 -11.45 -1.23 19.19
CA GLU A 521 -11.72 -0.66 17.85
C GLU A 521 -10.81 0.50 17.49
N GLU A 522 -10.31 1.26 18.47
CA GLU A 522 -9.42 2.39 18.23
C GLU A 522 -8.02 1.88 17.90
N GLU A 523 -7.48 0.96 18.71
CA GLU A 523 -6.20 0.33 18.45
C GLU A 523 -6.22 -0.44 17.12
N PHE A 524 -7.33 -1.11 16.79
CA PHE A 524 -7.49 -1.78 15.50
C PHE A 524 -7.35 -0.82 14.32
N ARG A 525 -7.99 0.36 14.39
CA ARG A 525 -7.86 1.38 13.34
C ARG A 525 -6.45 1.98 13.30
N LEU A 526 -5.81 2.18 14.45
CA LEU A 526 -4.45 2.68 14.55
C LEU A 526 -3.43 1.73 13.90
N ILE A 527 -3.53 0.42 14.18
CA ILE A 527 -2.73 -0.63 13.53
C ILE A 527 -2.95 -0.60 12.01
N GLY A 528 -4.20 -0.49 11.57
CA GLY A 528 -4.55 -0.39 10.16
C GLY A 528 -3.92 0.82 9.47
N GLU A 529 -4.02 1.99 10.10
CA GLU A 529 -3.42 3.23 9.62
C GLU A 529 -1.88 3.14 9.56
N ARG A 530 -1.25 2.49 10.56
CA ARG A 530 0.19 2.23 10.58
C ARG A 530 0.63 1.36 9.40
N ILE A 531 -0.05 0.24 9.16
CA ILE A 531 0.25 -0.65 8.03
C ILE A 531 0.11 0.11 6.70
N TYR A 532 -1.00 0.83 6.51
CA TYR A 532 -1.26 1.53 5.25
C TYR A 532 -0.23 2.65 4.98
N ASN A 533 0.21 3.36 6.03
CA ASN A 533 1.26 4.36 5.92
C ASN A 533 2.65 3.78 5.69
N LEU A 534 2.98 2.63 6.29
CA LEU A 534 4.24 1.92 6.04
C LEU A 534 4.34 1.53 4.56
N GLU A 535 3.28 0.95 4.01
CA GLU A 535 3.25 0.59 2.59
C GLU A 535 3.34 1.82 1.67
N ARG A 536 2.61 2.90 2.01
CA ARG A 536 2.73 4.15 1.27
C ARG A 536 4.16 4.67 1.32
N PHE A 537 4.81 4.55 2.47
CA PHE A 537 6.18 4.99 2.65
C PHE A 537 7.16 4.19 1.79
N ILE A 538 7.05 2.85 1.76
CA ILE A 538 7.82 2.00 0.84
C ILE A 538 7.64 2.47 -0.61
N ASN A 539 6.41 2.74 -1.03
CA ASN A 539 6.14 3.23 -2.38
C ASN A 539 6.76 4.62 -2.64
N VAL A 540 6.66 5.56 -1.70
CA VAL A 540 7.29 6.89 -1.83
C VAL A 540 8.80 6.77 -2.02
N GLU A 541 9.45 5.87 -1.28
CA GLU A 541 10.89 5.61 -1.44
C GLU A 541 11.23 5.02 -2.82
N ARG A 542 10.26 4.42 -3.49
CA ARG A 542 10.35 3.90 -4.86
C ARG A 542 9.83 4.89 -5.92
N GLY A 543 9.60 6.14 -5.55
CA GLY A 543 9.28 7.24 -6.47
C GLY A 543 7.79 7.54 -6.66
N PHE A 544 6.90 6.93 -5.86
CA PHE A 544 5.47 7.20 -5.93
C PHE A 544 5.09 8.50 -5.21
N ASP A 545 4.22 9.27 -5.84
CA ASP A 545 3.68 10.54 -5.36
C ASP A 545 2.27 10.76 -5.95
N ARG A 546 1.71 11.95 -5.78
CA ARG A 546 0.39 12.34 -6.28
C ARG A 546 0.18 12.02 -7.77
N ARG A 547 1.21 12.12 -8.62
CA ARG A 547 1.08 11.88 -10.08
C ARG A 547 0.62 10.45 -10.38
N HIS A 548 0.91 9.53 -9.46
CA HIS A 548 0.57 8.11 -9.58
C HIS A 548 -0.76 7.75 -8.92
N ASP A 549 -1.36 8.67 -8.17
CA ASP A 549 -2.68 8.54 -7.55
C ASP A 549 -3.75 9.14 -8.46
N THR A 550 -3.82 8.63 -9.70
CA THR A 550 -4.76 9.07 -10.73
C THR A 550 -5.61 7.92 -11.25
N LEU A 551 -6.54 8.22 -12.17
CA LEU A 551 -7.30 7.26 -12.96
C LEU A 551 -6.99 7.47 -14.46
N PRO A 552 -7.17 6.46 -15.32
CA PRO A 552 -7.11 6.64 -16.76
C PRO A 552 -8.00 7.80 -17.23
N ARG A 553 -7.51 8.55 -18.20
CA ARG A 553 -8.15 9.76 -18.75
C ARG A 553 -9.63 9.55 -19.11
N ARG A 554 -9.96 8.35 -19.62
CA ARG A 554 -11.33 7.91 -19.91
C ARG A 554 -12.31 8.16 -18.76
N PHE A 555 -11.90 7.91 -17.51
CA PHE A 555 -12.79 8.09 -16.36
C PHE A 555 -12.90 9.54 -15.88
N LEU A 556 -11.93 10.38 -16.23
CA LEU A 556 -11.86 11.78 -15.82
C LEU A 556 -12.56 12.71 -16.82
N GLU A 557 -12.55 12.34 -18.11
CA GLU A 557 -12.98 13.22 -19.20
C GLU A 557 -14.11 12.66 -20.07
N VAL A 558 -14.25 11.33 -20.20
CA VAL A 558 -15.25 10.72 -21.09
C VAL A 558 -16.46 10.27 -20.28
N PRO A 559 -17.62 10.94 -20.41
CA PRO A 559 -18.81 10.56 -19.68
C PRO A 559 -19.23 9.13 -19.98
N LEU A 560 -19.80 8.44 -18.99
CA LEU A 560 -20.41 7.14 -19.22
C LEU A 560 -21.57 7.31 -20.23
N PRO A 561 -21.65 6.50 -21.30
CA PRO A 561 -22.58 6.75 -22.40
C PRO A 561 -24.04 6.43 -22.06
N GLU A 562 -24.27 5.45 -21.19
CA GLU A 562 -25.61 4.90 -20.91
C GLU A 562 -25.71 4.35 -19.48
N GLY A 563 -26.91 3.86 -19.12
CA GLY A 563 -27.21 3.29 -17.81
C GLY A 563 -27.51 4.34 -16.72
N PRO A 564 -27.71 3.90 -15.46
CA PRO A 564 -28.09 4.79 -14.36
C PRO A 564 -27.10 5.92 -14.06
N ALA A 565 -25.82 5.75 -14.45
CA ALA A 565 -24.76 6.74 -14.29
C ALA A 565 -24.40 7.46 -15.61
N ALA A 566 -25.30 7.47 -16.60
CA ALA A 566 -25.06 8.18 -17.86
C ALA A 566 -24.67 9.66 -17.63
N GLY A 567 -23.70 10.16 -18.38
CA GLY A 567 -23.19 11.53 -18.26
C GLY A 567 -22.16 11.74 -17.14
N GLN A 568 -21.85 10.72 -16.34
CA GLN A 568 -20.96 10.84 -15.19
C GLN A 568 -19.47 10.69 -15.55
N VAL A 569 -18.62 11.46 -14.87
CA VAL A 569 -17.15 11.35 -14.81
C VAL A 569 -16.66 11.35 -13.36
N VAL A 570 -15.40 11.01 -13.08
CA VAL A 570 -14.86 11.00 -11.71
C VAL A 570 -14.18 12.32 -11.38
N LEU A 571 -14.71 13.05 -10.39
CA LEU A 571 -14.13 14.31 -9.87
C LEU A 571 -13.00 14.03 -8.86
N LEU A 572 -11.93 13.40 -9.33
CA LEU A 572 -10.91 12.80 -8.46
C LEU A 572 -10.14 13.81 -7.60
N ASP A 573 -9.68 14.93 -8.16
CA ASP A 573 -8.79 15.87 -7.46
C ASP A 573 -9.40 16.42 -6.16
N ARG A 574 -10.70 16.72 -6.17
CA ARG A 574 -11.43 17.21 -4.98
C ARG A 574 -11.40 16.19 -3.84
N MET A 575 -11.50 14.90 -4.17
CA MET A 575 -11.45 13.82 -3.19
C MET A 575 -10.02 13.54 -2.70
N LEU A 576 -9.01 13.64 -3.58
CA LEU A 576 -7.62 13.39 -3.22
C LEU A 576 -7.09 14.37 -2.17
N ASP A 577 -7.42 15.66 -2.32
CA ASP A 577 -6.96 16.69 -1.37
C ASP A 577 -7.49 16.44 0.03
N GLU A 578 -8.78 16.12 0.14
CA GLU A 578 -9.39 15.73 1.42
C GLU A 578 -8.76 14.44 1.96
N TYR A 579 -8.57 13.44 1.10
CA TYR A 579 -8.00 12.15 1.47
C TYR A 579 -6.57 12.29 2.04
N TYR A 580 -5.69 13.06 1.40
CA TYR A 580 -4.33 13.31 1.90
C TYR A 580 -4.33 14.03 3.25
N ARG A 581 -5.18 15.04 3.40
CA ARG A 581 -5.33 15.74 4.68
C ARG A 581 -5.77 14.80 5.79
N LEU A 582 -6.73 13.91 5.52
CA LEU A 582 -7.22 12.91 6.49
C LEU A 582 -6.17 11.84 6.80
N ARG A 583 -5.31 11.51 5.84
CA ARG A 583 -4.19 10.56 6.00
C ARG A 583 -3.01 11.16 6.76
N GLY A 584 -2.92 12.47 6.91
CA GLY A 584 -1.72 13.14 7.42
C GLY A 584 -0.57 13.11 6.40
N TRP A 585 -0.91 13.23 5.11
CA TRP A 585 0.03 13.33 4.00
C TRP A 585 0.10 14.77 3.50
N ASP A 586 1.22 15.12 2.88
CA ASP A 586 1.36 16.39 2.20
C ASP A 586 0.51 16.41 0.90
N PRO A 587 0.37 17.58 0.24
CA PRO A 587 -0.42 17.67 -0.99
C PRO A 587 0.18 16.90 -2.18
N GLN A 588 1.43 16.42 -2.08
CA GLN A 588 2.06 15.51 -3.04
C GLN A 588 1.80 14.03 -2.70
N GLY A 589 0.96 13.76 -1.69
CA GLY A 589 0.61 12.40 -1.27
C GLY A 589 1.74 11.70 -0.51
N VAL A 590 2.71 12.43 0.04
CA VAL A 590 3.81 11.86 0.82
C VAL A 590 3.44 11.92 2.32
N PRO A 591 3.51 10.79 3.07
CA PRO A 591 3.31 10.83 4.52
C PRO A 591 4.28 11.82 5.18
N MET A 592 3.77 12.71 6.02
CA MET A 592 4.60 13.66 6.76
C MET A 592 5.35 12.95 7.89
N ASP A 593 6.52 13.47 8.27
CA ASP A 593 7.35 12.84 9.29
C ASP A 593 6.65 12.75 10.64
N GLY A 594 5.91 13.79 11.03
CA GLY A 594 5.14 13.78 12.27
C GLY A 594 4.12 12.62 12.31
N LYS A 595 3.47 12.33 11.18
CA LYS A 595 2.55 11.19 11.06
C LYS A 595 3.30 9.85 11.13
N LEU A 596 4.42 9.71 10.42
CA LEU A 596 5.23 8.49 10.46
C LEU A 596 5.82 8.20 11.86
N ILE A 597 6.24 9.24 12.58
CA ILE A 597 6.74 9.15 13.96
C ILE A 597 5.60 8.79 14.92
N ALA A 598 4.44 9.44 14.81
CA ALA A 598 3.26 9.13 15.63
C ALA A 598 2.78 7.68 15.46
N LEU A 599 2.98 7.10 14.26
CA LEU A 599 2.67 5.70 13.98
C LEU A 599 3.82 4.74 14.32
N GLY A 600 4.98 5.23 14.76
CA GLY A 600 6.15 4.41 15.09
C GLY A 600 6.85 3.78 13.89
N ILE A 601 6.65 4.31 12.68
CA ILE A 601 7.28 3.81 11.45
C ILE A 601 8.72 4.29 11.33
N ILE A 602 8.97 5.54 11.72
CA ILE A 602 10.32 6.13 11.83
C ILE A 602 10.46 6.77 13.22
N HIS A 603 11.69 6.94 13.70
CA HIS A 603 11.96 7.50 15.02
C HIS A 603 12.53 8.93 14.99
N GLU A 604 13.01 9.38 13.83
CA GLU A 604 13.48 10.75 13.62
C GLU A 604 12.98 11.32 12.28
N PRO A 605 12.95 12.65 12.12
CA PRO A 605 12.64 13.27 10.84
C PRO A 605 13.63 12.83 9.74
N ARG A 606 13.13 12.77 8.51
CA ARG A 606 13.93 12.57 7.30
C ARG A 606 14.78 13.81 7.04
N TRP A 607 16.04 13.75 7.45
CA TRP A 607 17.02 14.82 7.25
C TRP A 607 17.57 14.87 5.82
N PRO A 608 18.07 16.02 5.34
CA PRO A 608 17.93 17.35 5.93
C PRO A 608 16.51 17.93 5.74
N LYS A 609 16.10 18.94 6.52
CA LYS A 609 14.80 19.63 6.42
C LYS A 609 14.93 21.05 5.89
N LEU A 610 13.92 21.49 5.14
CA LEU A 610 13.75 22.90 4.77
C LEU A 610 12.76 23.53 5.75
N GLN A 611 13.22 24.52 6.50
CA GLN A 611 12.41 25.34 7.39
C GLN A 611 12.19 26.70 6.71
N VAL A 612 10.94 27.06 6.43
CA VAL A 612 10.60 28.35 5.80
C VAL A 612 10.33 29.38 6.88
N ALA A 613 11.17 30.41 6.97
CA ALA A 613 11.05 31.49 7.94
C ALA A 613 10.18 32.64 7.40
N LEU A 614 9.02 32.85 8.03
CA LEU A 614 8.06 33.89 7.67
C LEU A 614 8.38 35.21 8.39
N ASP A 615 9.52 35.83 8.05
CA ASP A 615 9.96 37.14 8.57
C ASP A 615 9.18 38.30 7.95
N LEU A 616 7.87 38.32 8.18
CA LEU A 616 6.91 39.27 7.63
C LEU A 616 6.17 39.98 8.76
N ARG A 617 5.60 41.17 8.49
CA ARG A 617 4.76 41.88 9.47
C ARG A 617 3.26 41.67 9.25
N ASN A 618 2.87 41.21 8.06
CA ASN A 618 1.48 41.06 7.69
C ASN A 618 1.08 39.58 7.79
N LEU A 619 0.13 39.29 8.69
CA LEU A 619 -0.33 37.93 8.95
C LEU A 619 -1.01 37.28 7.75
N THR A 620 -1.86 38.01 7.04
CA THR A 620 -2.57 37.51 5.86
C THR A 620 -1.58 37.06 4.78
N GLU A 621 -0.54 37.86 4.55
CA GLU A 621 0.51 37.55 3.59
C GLU A 621 1.37 36.37 4.04
N ALA A 622 1.70 36.28 5.33
CA ALA A 622 2.41 35.14 5.89
C ALA A 622 1.61 33.83 5.72
N VAL A 623 0.31 33.85 6.00
CA VAL A 623 -0.58 32.70 5.79
C VAL A 623 -0.65 32.31 4.31
N ARG A 624 -0.70 33.28 3.39
CA ARG A 624 -0.69 33.03 1.94
C ARG A 624 0.58 32.31 1.51
N ILE A 625 1.74 32.81 1.93
CA ILE A 625 3.05 32.22 1.60
C ILE A 625 3.21 30.84 2.25
N ALA A 626 2.80 30.69 3.51
CA ALA A 626 2.82 29.41 4.21
C ALA A 626 2.03 28.33 3.47
N LYS A 627 0.79 28.64 3.06
CA LYS A 627 -0.05 27.74 2.25
C LYS A 627 0.61 27.37 0.93
N ALA A 628 1.21 28.35 0.23
CA ALA A 628 1.90 28.13 -1.03
C ALA A 628 3.11 27.19 -0.86
N CYS A 629 3.89 27.36 0.20
CA CYS A 629 5.03 26.48 0.50
C CYS A 629 4.56 25.08 0.95
N TYR A 630 3.55 25.00 1.80
CA TYR A 630 2.97 23.74 2.27
C TYR A 630 2.39 22.92 1.11
N ALA A 631 1.78 23.58 0.11
CA ALA A 631 1.26 22.96 -1.10
C ALA A 631 2.32 22.19 -1.93
N VAL A 632 3.59 22.57 -1.81
CA VAL A 632 4.70 21.93 -2.53
C VAL A 632 5.52 20.98 -1.65
N GLY A 633 5.07 20.67 -0.44
CA GLY A 633 5.68 19.68 0.46
C GLY A 633 6.62 20.26 1.53
N VAL A 634 6.56 21.57 1.81
CA VAL A 634 7.23 22.13 2.99
C VAL A 634 6.46 21.74 4.25
N ASP A 635 7.11 21.01 5.15
CA ASP A 635 6.52 20.53 6.39
C ASP A 635 7.07 21.23 7.65
N TRP A 636 8.02 22.16 7.53
CA TRP A 636 8.54 22.98 8.64
C TRP A 636 8.34 24.47 8.33
N ILE A 637 7.49 25.14 9.11
CA ILE A 637 7.12 26.54 8.91
C ILE A 637 7.42 27.33 10.19
N GLU A 638 8.29 28.31 10.09
CA GLU A 638 8.67 29.18 11.19
C GLU A 638 7.89 30.50 11.14
N VAL A 639 7.22 30.81 12.23
CA VAL A 639 6.64 32.11 12.53
C VAL A 639 7.76 32.99 13.05
N GLY A 640 8.38 33.76 12.13
CA GLY A 640 9.57 34.55 12.41
C GLY A 640 9.33 35.65 13.45
N THR A 641 10.41 36.08 14.11
CA THR A 641 10.38 37.13 15.15
C THR A 641 9.54 38.37 14.75
N PRO A 642 9.67 38.96 13.54
CA PRO A 642 8.87 40.13 13.17
C PRO A 642 7.36 39.87 13.15
N LEU A 643 6.95 38.67 12.75
CA LEU A 643 5.55 38.27 12.63
C LEU A 643 4.92 38.06 14.00
N VAL A 644 5.66 37.39 14.90
CA VAL A 644 5.28 37.25 16.30
C VAL A 644 5.12 38.61 16.96
N LYS A 645 6.08 39.53 16.75
CA LYS A 645 5.99 40.88 17.33
C LYS A 645 4.81 41.69 16.80
N SER A 646 4.42 41.50 15.54
CA SER A 646 3.30 42.25 14.96
C SER A 646 1.92 41.69 15.28
N ALA A 647 1.78 40.36 15.40
CA ALA A 647 0.48 39.69 15.50
C ALA A 647 0.32 38.80 16.75
N GLY A 648 1.34 38.73 17.60
CA GLY A 648 1.38 37.86 18.78
C GLY A 648 1.26 36.38 18.42
N MET A 649 0.77 35.59 19.38
CA MET A 649 0.56 34.14 19.21
C MET A 649 -0.58 33.79 18.26
N GLU A 650 -1.38 34.76 17.82
CA GLU A 650 -2.39 34.52 16.77
C GLU A 650 -1.73 34.13 15.45
N ALA A 651 -0.50 34.58 15.20
CA ALA A 651 0.25 34.14 14.03
C ALA A 651 0.51 32.61 14.06
N VAL A 652 0.93 32.07 15.20
CA VAL A 652 1.15 30.63 15.38
C VAL A 652 -0.15 29.85 15.15
N ARG A 653 -1.26 30.29 15.76
CA ARG A 653 -2.57 29.65 15.59
C ARG A 653 -3.03 29.68 14.13
N ALA A 654 -2.88 30.82 13.46
CA ALA A 654 -3.29 30.98 12.06
C ALA A 654 -2.46 30.09 11.12
N ILE A 655 -1.15 29.98 11.33
CA ILE A 655 -0.30 29.08 10.55
C ILE A 655 -0.64 27.62 10.84
N LYS A 656 -0.84 27.21 12.10
CA LYS A 656 -1.23 25.83 12.44
C LYS A 656 -2.57 25.47 11.80
N ARG A 657 -3.57 26.37 11.81
CA ARG A 657 -4.84 26.14 11.11
C ARG A 657 -4.68 26.05 9.59
N ALA A 658 -3.80 26.87 9.00
CA ALA A 658 -3.54 26.86 7.56
C ALA A 658 -2.74 25.63 7.10
N CYS A 659 -1.90 25.08 7.98
CA CYS A 659 -0.97 23.99 7.73
C CYS A 659 -1.05 22.95 8.89
N PRO A 660 -2.16 22.20 9.01
CA PRO A 660 -2.54 21.44 10.22
C PRO A 660 -1.56 20.36 10.67
N HIS A 661 -0.69 19.91 9.76
CA HIS A 661 0.28 18.84 10.03
C HIS A 661 1.73 19.28 9.85
N ALA A 662 1.97 20.56 9.52
CA ALA A 662 3.31 21.10 9.53
C ALA A 662 3.84 21.19 10.97
N VAL A 663 5.14 21.02 11.11
CA VAL A 663 5.91 21.43 12.28
C VAL A 663 5.96 22.95 12.26
N VAL A 664 5.31 23.58 13.23
CA VAL A 664 5.26 25.04 13.38
C VAL A 664 6.29 25.46 14.43
N ILE A 665 7.19 26.35 14.03
CA ILE A 665 8.24 26.90 14.90
C ILE A 665 7.83 28.31 15.32
N ALA A 666 7.80 28.60 16.61
CA ALA A 666 7.65 29.96 17.13
C ALA A 666 9.03 30.56 17.38
N ASP A 667 9.46 31.49 16.53
CA ASP A 667 10.75 32.15 16.65
C ASP A 667 10.69 33.33 17.63
N LEU A 668 10.67 33.03 18.93
CA LEU A 668 10.55 34.05 19.98
C LEU A 668 11.88 34.73 20.29
N LYS A 669 12.99 33.98 20.18
CA LYS A 669 14.33 34.41 20.64
C LYS A 669 14.29 34.89 22.09
N THR A 670 13.57 34.16 22.93
CA THR A 670 13.38 34.44 24.34
C THR A 670 14.73 34.63 25.05
N LEU A 671 14.87 35.75 25.75
CA LEU A 671 16.04 36.05 26.60
C LEU A 671 15.74 35.88 28.09
N ASP A 672 14.48 36.06 28.48
CA ASP A 672 14.00 35.96 29.86
C ASP A 672 12.63 35.28 29.91
N THR A 673 12.21 34.77 31.06
CA THR A 673 10.92 34.10 31.29
C THR A 673 10.69 32.85 30.42
N GLY A 674 11.71 31.99 30.33
CA GLY A 674 11.73 30.81 29.45
C GLY A 674 10.49 29.91 29.56
N TRP A 675 9.96 29.70 30.78
CA TRP A 675 8.74 28.93 30.98
C TRP A 675 7.51 29.58 30.34
N LEU A 676 7.27 30.86 30.65
CA LEU A 676 6.06 31.59 30.24
C LEU A 676 5.96 31.70 28.72
N GLU A 677 7.03 32.12 28.06
CA GLU A 677 7.02 32.28 26.60
C GLU A 677 6.88 30.93 25.87
N THR A 678 7.53 29.88 26.39
CA THR A 678 7.38 28.52 25.85
C THR A 678 5.95 28.00 26.02
N GLU A 679 5.34 28.24 27.18
CA GLU A 679 3.95 27.84 27.45
C GLU A 679 2.96 28.54 26.52
N LEU A 680 3.12 29.85 26.31
CA LEU A 680 2.28 30.63 25.40
C LEU A 680 2.37 30.11 23.96
N ALA A 681 3.57 29.80 23.48
CA ALA A 681 3.76 29.25 22.14
C ALA A 681 3.19 27.82 22.01
N ALA A 682 3.42 26.96 22.99
CA ALA A 682 2.91 25.60 23.00
C ALA A 682 1.37 25.57 22.98
N GLN A 683 0.72 26.38 23.83
CA GLN A 683 -0.74 26.52 23.84
C GLN A 683 -1.30 27.13 22.54
N ALA A 684 -0.50 27.91 21.82
CA ALA A 684 -0.85 28.43 20.49
C ALA A 684 -0.69 27.39 19.37
N GLY A 685 -0.12 26.21 19.66
CA GLY A 685 0.07 25.11 18.72
C GLY A 685 1.44 25.06 18.05
N ALA A 686 2.46 25.71 18.61
CA ALA A 686 3.84 25.53 18.17
C ALA A 686 4.35 24.13 18.55
N ASP A 687 5.10 23.50 17.65
CA ASP A 687 5.77 22.22 17.88
C ASP A 687 7.23 22.43 18.35
N ILE A 688 7.82 23.57 17.99
CA ILE A 688 9.18 23.98 18.37
C ILE A 688 9.16 25.45 18.81
N VAL A 689 9.86 25.77 19.90
CA VAL A 689 10.06 27.14 20.39
C VAL A 689 11.53 27.52 20.32
N SER A 690 11.82 28.69 19.73
CA SER A 690 13.17 29.24 19.60
C SER A 690 13.55 30.13 20.78
N ILE A 691 14.70 29.85 21.41
CA ILE A 691 15.27 30.59 22.54
C ILE A 691 16.61 31.21 22.10
N ALA A 692 16.98 32.39 22.61
CA ALA A 692 18.28 32.98 22.30
C ALA A 692 19.42 32.26 23.05
N GLY A 693 20.52 31.96 22.37
CA GLY A 693 21.71 31.32 22.95
C GLY A 693 22.46 32.18 23.96
N LEU A 694 22.19 33.49 23.96
CA LEU A 694 22.64 34.48 24.94
C LEU A 694 21.82 34.46 26.24
N ALA A 695 20.67 33.77 26.28
CA ALA A 695 19.88 33.64 27.49
C ALA A 695 20.65 32.90 28.58
N SER A 696 20.28 33.17 29.84
CA SER A 696 20.88 32.49 31.00
C SER A 696 20.57 30.98 30.97
N ASP A 697 21.45 30.17 31.57
CA ASP A 697 21.21 28.73 31.68
C ASP A 697 19.93 28.42 32.47
N HIS A 698 19.52 29.30 33.40
CA HIS A 698 18.26 29.17 34.12
C HIS A 698 17.07 29.30 33.16
N THR A 699 17.05 30.36 32.35
CA THR A 699 16.01 30.60 31.33
C THR A 699 15.88 29.41 30.37
N ILE A 700 17.01 28.86 29.93
CA ILE A 700 17.03 27.70 29.02
C ILE A 700 16.50 26.44 29.71
N ARG A 701 16.90 26.18 30.96
CA ARG A 701 16.37 25.03 31.73
C ARG A 701 14.87 25.15 31.96
N ASP A 702 14.38 26.35 32.26
CA ASP A 702 12.95 26.61 32.41
C ASP A 702 12.17 26.33 31.12
N ALA A 703 12.69 26.82 29.99
CA ALA A 703 12.11 26.56 28.68
C ALA A 703 12.10 25.06 28.34
N VAL A 704 13.20 24.34 28.60
CA VAL A 704 13.29 22.89 28.41
C VAL A 704 12.28 22.16 29.31
N GLY A 705 12.19 22.53 30.59
CA GLY A 705 11.22 21.96 31.53
C GLY A 705 9.76 22.14 31.06
N CYS A 706 9.41 23.35 30.63
CA CYS A 706 8.11 23.66 30.03
C CYS A 706 7.87 22.82 28.76
N ALA A 707 8.87 22.75 27.88
CA ALA A 707 8.77 22.01 26.63
C ALA A 707 8.49 20.52 26.85
N ARG A 708 9.14 19.90 27.84
CA ARG A 708 8.87 18.51 28.22
C ARG A 708 7.43 18.31 28.75
N ARG A 709 6.92 19.26 29.52
CA ARG A 709 5.53 19.22 30.04
C ARG A 709 4.49 19.28 28.91
N TYR A 710 4.73 20.13 27.90
CA TYR A 710 3.79 20.35 26.79
C TYR A 710 4.06 19.46 25.56
N GLY A 711 5.11 18.63 25.59
CA GLY A 711 5.48 17.77 24.47
C GLY A 711 6.06 18.52 23.25
N VAL A 712 6.56 19.74 23.44
CA VAL A 712 7.19 20.55 22.38
C VAL A 712 8.72 20.46 22.46
N LYS A 713 9.40 21.01 21.46
CA LYS A 713 10.87 20.98 21.36
C LYS A 713 11.48 22.38 21.50
N ILE A 714 12.71 22.44 22.04
CA ILE A 714 13.45 23.70 22.13
C ILE A 714 14.54 23.76 21.05
N MET A 715 14.53 24.82 20.26
CA MET A 715 15.62 25.23 19.39
C MET A 715 16.33 26.43 20.02
N VAL A 716 17.67 26.44 20.03
CA VAL A 716 18.43 27.59 20.53
C VAL A 716 19.20 28.25 19.40
N ASP A 717 18.92 29.54 19.16
CA ASP A 717 19.57 30.38 18.15
C ASP A 717 20.87 30.99 18.70
N LEU A 718 22.00 30.64 18.10
CA LEU A 718 23.34 31.10 18.50
C LEU A 718 23.74 32.46 17.89
N ILE A 719 22.78 33.25 17.42
CA ILE A 719 23.02 34.63 16.98
C ILE A 719 23.82 35.41 18.03
N GLU A 720 24.89 36.09 17.57
CA GLU A 720 25.83 36.88 18.39
C GLU A 720 26.55 36.11 19.52
N VAL A 721 26.53 34.77 19.52
CA VAL A 721 27.31 33.98 20.49
C VAL A 721 28.79 33.93 20.07
N ALA A 722 29.69 34.39 20.94
CA ALA A 722 31.12 34.50 20.63
C ALA A 722 31.82 33.16 20.31
N ASP A 723 31.50 32.09 21.04
CA ASP A 723 31.97 30.73 20.76
C ASP A 723 30.78 29.77 20.59
N PRO A 724 30.22 29.68 19.37
CA PRO A 724 29.05 28.86 19.09
C PRO A 724 29.27 27.38 19.41
N ALA A 725 30.48 26.84 19.21
CA ALA A 725 30.76 25.43 19.44
C ALA A 725 30.77 25.11 20.95
N LYS A 726 31.43 25.95 21.75
CA LYS A 726 31.41 25.81 23.21
C LYS A 726 30.00 25.96 23.77
N ARG A 727 29.26 26.99 23.33
CA ARG A 727 27.89 27.22 23.81
C ARG A 727 26.95 26.10 23.39
N ALA A 728 27.02 25.61 22.16
CA ALA A 728 26.21 24.46 21.70
C ALA A 728 26.38 23.23 22.59
N LYS A 729 27.62 22.91 22.98
CA LYS A 729 27.89 21.78 23.89
C LYS A 729 27.26 21.96 25.27
N GLN A 730 27.27 23.19 25.80
CA GLN A 730 26.61 23.50 27.07
C GLN A 730 25.09 23.34 26.93
N LEU A 731 24.51 23.87 25.86
CA LEU A 731 23.07 23.82 25.59
C LEU A 731 22.56 22.39 25.42
N GLU A 732 23.32 21.52 24.74
CA GLU A 732 22.99 20.08 24.64
C GLU A 732 22.92 19.44 26.04
N ALA A 733 23.86 19.76 26.92
CA ALA A 733 23.86 19.25 28.30
C ALA A 733 22.67 19.78 29.13
N LEU A 734 22.08 20.93 28.75
CA LEU A 734 20.87 21.47 29.36
C LEU A 734 19.58 20.84 28.82
N GLY A 735 19.67 19.92 27.87
CA GLY A 735 18.53 19.19 27.31
C GLY A 735 17.84 19.88 26.13
N VAL A 736 18.51 20.82 25.47
CA VAL A 736 18.05 21.45 24.22
C VAL A 736 17.92 20.41 23.10
N ASP A 737 16.89 20.54 22.26
CA ASP A 737 16.61 19.56 21.20
C ASP A 737 17.29 19.91 19.86
N TYR A 738 17.44 21.21 19.56
CA TYR A 738 18.04 21.69 18.32
C TYR A 738 18.96 22.91 18.54
N ILE A 739 20.04 23.00 17.78
CA ILE A 739 20.93 24.18 17.76
C ILE A 739 20.76 24.90 16.42
N CYS A 740 20.52 26.20 16.43
CA CYS A 740 20.54 27.02 15.22
C CYS A 740 21.81 27.87 15.17
N VAL A 741 22.64 27.64 14.16
CA VAL A 741 23.79 28.50 13.85
C VAL A 741 23.31 29.60 12.91
N HIS A 742 23.16 30.80 13.43
CA HIS A 742 22.76 31.97 12.67
C HIS A 742 24.01 32.70 12.18
N SER A 743 24.32 32.55 10.89
CA SER A 743 25.48 33.18 10.28
C SER A 743 25.06 33.66 8.89
N GLY A 744 25.16 34.95 8.60
CA GLY A 744 24.80 35.47 7.28
C GLY A 744 25.69 34.86 6.20
N ILE A 745 25.16 33.97 5.37
CA ILE A 745 25.84 33.25 4.27
C ILE A 745 25.30 33.77 2.94
N ASP A 746 25.45 35.08 2.68
CA ASP A 746 24.95 35.71 1.44
C ASP A 746 26.07 35.86 0.40
N ALA A 747 26.00 35.05 -0.67
CA ALA A 747 26.98 35.05 -1.74
C ALA A 747 27.01 36.32 -2.62
N GLN A 748 26.02 37.21 -2.53
CA GLN A 748 26.10 38.50 -3.26
C GLN A 748 27.06 39.50 -2.60
N ARG A 749 27.34 39.35 -1.29
CA ARG A 749 28.22 40.23 -0.53
C ARG A 749 29.52 39.54 -0.10
N ASP A 750 29.48 38.21 0.11
CA ASP A 750 30.59 37.46 0.66
C ASP A 750 31.43 36.77 -0.43
N ARG A 751 32.76 36.85 -0.30
CA ARG A 751 33.70 36.15 -1.22
C ARG A 751 33.60 34.63 -1.02
N ALA A 752 33.90 33.83 -2.05
CA ALA A 752 33.80 32.36 -1.98
C ALA A 752 34.55 31.75 -0.79
N GLN A 753 35.72 32.30 -0.45
CA GLN A 753 36.53 31.90 0.71
C GLN A 753 35.85 32.19 2.06
N GLU A 754 35.05 33.25 2.15
CA GLU A 754 34.32 33.61 3.36
C GLU A 754 33.17 32.64 3.62
N ILE A 755 32.47 32.20 2.56
CA ILE A 755 31.46 31.15 2.65
C ILE A 755 32.08 29.85 3.14
N ASP A 756 33.27 29.47 2.65
CA ASP A 756 33.97 28.27 3.13
C ASP A 756 34.30 28.36 4.61
N ARG A 757 34.79 29.52 5.08
CA ARG A 757 35.05 29.74 6.52
C ARG A 757 33.79 29.59 7.36
N LYS A 758 32.65 30.14 6.91
CA LYS A 758 31.36 30.02 7.60
C LYS A 758 30.87 28.56 7.61
N VAL A 759 30.98 27.83 6.50
CA VAL A 759 30.65 26.39 6.42
C VAL A 759 31.54 25.55 7.32
N GLN A 760 32.83 25.86 7.42
CA GLN A 760 33.75 25.19 8.36
C GLN A 760 33.37 25.47 9.82
N ALA A 761 32.99 26.69 10.16
CA ALA A 761 32.52 27.05 11.50
C ALA A 761 31.24 26.27 11.88
N ILE A 762 30.27 26.17 10.96
CA ILE A 762 29.08 25.32 11.14
C ILE A 762 29.50 23.86 11.34
N GLY A 763 30.40 23.34 10.51
CA GLY A 763 30.91 21.97 10.62
C GLY A 763 31.58 21.69 11.98
N ARG A 764 32.21 22.69 12.60
CA ARG A 764 32.75 22.57 13.97
C ARG A 764 31.64 22.36 14.99
N VAL A 765 30.54 23.12 14.91
CA VAL A 765 29.38 22.96 15.79
C VAL A 765 28.75 21.58 15.59
N VAL A 766 28.51 21.18 14.33
CA VAL A 766 27.93 19.87 13.98
C VAL A 766 28.71 18.69 14.57
N ARG A 767 30.06 18.76 14.57
CA ARG A 767 30.90 17.70 15.17
C ARG A 767 30.95 17.74 16.70
N THR A 768 30.54 18.85 17.31
CA THR A 768 30.64 19.06 18.76
C THR A 768 29.42 18.50 19.51
N VAL A 769 28.25 18.45 18.87
CA VAL A 769 26.98 18.00 19.46
C VAL A 769 26.40 16.81 18.70
N ARG A 770 25.55 16.01 19.36
CA ARG A 770 24.79 14.89 18.77
C ARG A 770 23.40 15.32 18.30
N ILE A 771 22.85 16.38 18.90
CA ILE A 771 21.55 16.94 18.49
C ILE A 771 21.60 17.62 17.11
N PRO A 772 20.49 17.66 16.35
CA PRO A 772 20.48 18.25 15.01
C PRO A 772 20.80 19.75 15.01
N VAL A 773 21.64 20.16 14.06
CA VAL A 773 22.02 21.56 13.84
C VAL A 773 21.26 22.14 12.65
N ALA A 774 20.59 23.27 12.90
CA ALA A 774 20.00 24.16 11.92
C ALA A 774 20.98 25.27 11.51
N VAL A 775 20.84 25.77 10.29
CA VAL A 775 21.61 26.91 9.79
C VAL A 775 20.66 27.95 9.24
N ALA A 776 20.81 29.19 9.69
CA ALA A 776 20.08 30.36 9.24
C ALA A 776 21.04 31.46 8.78
N GLY A 777 20.52 32.39 7.97
CA GLY A 777 21.23 33.59 7.51
C GLY A 777 21.54 33.57 6.02
N GLY A 778 20.68 34.20 5.20
CA GLY A 778 20.99 34.50 3.80
C GLY A 778 21.15 33.31 2.83
N ILE A 779 20.69 32.10 3.21
CA ILE A 779 20.85 30.89 2.39
C ILE A 779 20.05 31.02 1.07
N ARG A 780 20.72 30.69 -0.05
CA ARG A 780 20.18 30.75 -1.41
C ARG A 780 20.37 29.40 -2.11
N LEU A 781 19.70 29.21 -3.25
CA LEU A 781 19.78 27.95 -4.02
C LEU A 781 21.20 27.62 -4.50
N ASN A 782 22.06 28.61 -4.71
CA ASN A 782 23.46 28.40 -5.12
C ASN A 782 24.41 28.13 -3.93
N THR A 783 23.99 28.37 -2.68
CA THR A 783 24.81 28.12 -1.48
C THR A 783 24.36 26.91 -0.68
N VAL A 784 23.10 26.46 -0.82
CA VAL A 784 22.54 25.34 -0.03
C VAL A 784 23.36 24.07 -0.08
N ASP A 785 23.87 23.68 -1.25
CA ASP A 785 24.66 22.44 -1.39
C ASP A 785 25.95 22.51 -0.56
N ARG A 786 26.59 23.69 -0.49
CA ARG A 786 27.79 23.91 0.34
C ARG A 786 27.45 23.82 1.83
N VAL A 787 26.33 24.42 2.26
CA VAL A 787 25.87 24.34 3.65
C VAL A 787 25.58 22.88 4.04
N LEU A 788 24.95 22.10 3.16
CA LEU A 788 24.67 20.67 3.41
C LEU A 788 25.95 19.82 3.60
N THR A 789 27.09 20.22 3.03
CA THR A 789 28.36 19.52 3.26
C THR A 789 28.87 19.65 4.70
N SER A 790 28.41 20.65 5.47
CA SER A 790 28.76 20.79 6.89
C SER A 790 28.17 19.70 7.78
N GLY A 791 27.14 18.98 7.30
CA GLY A 791 26.35 18.03 8.08
C GLY A 791 25.15 18.64 8.78
N ALA A 792 24.82 19.92 8.50
CA ALA A 792 23.59 20.55 8.95
C ALA A 792 22.35 19.72 8.55
N LYS A 793 21.45 19.53 9.52
CA LYS A 793 20.22 18.75 9.35
C LYS A 793 19.02 19.64 9.02
N ILE A 794 19.03 20.94 9.36
CA ILE A 794 17.93 21.86 9.06
C ILE A 794 18.48 23.10 8.33
N ILE A 795 17.82 23.48 7.23
CA ILE A 795 18.18 24.66 6.43
C ILE A 795 17.04 25.66 6.55
N ILE A 796 17.31 26.80 7.18
CA ILE A 796 16.33 27.86 7.42
C ILE A 796 16.43 28.90 6.30
N VAL A 797 15.33 29.10 5.58
CA VAL A 797 15.27 30.00 4.42
C VAL A 797 14.12 30.98 4.57
N GLY A 798 14.46 32.27 4.68
CA GLY A 798 13.49 33.37 4.72
C GLY A 798 13.34 34.06 3.37
N ALA A 799 14.03 35.20 3.21
CA ALA A 799 13.88 36.12 2.07
C ALA A 799 13.99 35.49 0.67
N ALA A 800 14.80 34.44 0.49
CA ALA A 800 14.94 33.76 -0.81
C ALA A 800 13.64 33.05 -1.26
N ILE A 801 12.72 32.78 -0.33
CA ILE A 801 11.39 32.22 -0.59
C ILE A 801 10.33 33.31 -0.43
N THR A 802 10.32 34.04 0.70
CA THR A 802 9.24 34.98 1.03
C THR A 802 9.19 36.22 0.14
N ARG A 803 10.31 36.59 -0.50
CA ARG A 803 10.36 37.71 -1.48
C ARG A 803 10.42 37.24 -2.93
N ALA A 804 10.33 35.94 -3.19
CA ALA A 804 10.27 35.43 -4.56
C ALA A 804 8.94 35.82 -5.20
N GLY A 805 8.94 36.06 -6.51
CA GLY A 805 7.69 36.29 -7.26
C GLY A 805 6.72 35.10 -7.15
N ASP A 806 7.27 33.89 -7.05
CA ASP A 806 6.54 32.67 -6.71
C ASP A 806 7.23 31.93 -5.55
N PRO A 807 6.74 32.09 -4.31
CA PRO A 807 7.26 31.40 -3.13
C PRO A 807 7.18 29.87 -3.22
N ALA A 808 6.14 29.32 -3.87
CA ALA A 808 5.98 27.88 -4.01
C ALA A 808 7.05 27.29 -4.95
N ALA A 809 7.29 27.94 -6.09
CA ALA A 809 8.36 27.54 -7.00
C ALA A 809 9.75 27.63 -6.33
N ALA A 810 10.00 28.69 -5.57
CA ALA A 810 11.25 28.86 -4.81
C ALA A 810 11.45 27.74 -3.78
N ALA A 811 10.42 27.46 -2.95
CA ALA A 811 10.47 26.38 -1.97
C ALA A 811 10.68 25.00 -2.61
N LYS A 812 9.98 24.72 -3.71
CA LYS A 812 10.11 23.46 -4.48
C LYS A 812 11.54 23.26 -5.00
N ALA A 813 12.21 24.33 -5.43
CA ALA A 813 13.60 24.25 -5.88
C ALA A 813 14.56 23.85 -4.75
N PHE A 814 14.35 24.34 -3.52
CA PHE A 814 15.12 23.91 -2.34
C PHE A 814 14.83 22.45 -1.99
N LEU A 815 13.55 22.06 -1.91
CA LEU A 815 13.16 20.67 -1.63
C LEU A 815 13.82 19.68 -2.60
N LYS A 816 13.88 20.02 -3.90
CA LYS A 816 14.57 19.21 -4.92
C LYS A 816 16.06 19.04 -4.65
N ARG A 817 16.76 20.08 -4.16
CA ARG A 817 18.18 19.99 -3.78
C ARG A 817 18.37 19.08 -2.57
N LEU A 818 17.53 19.24 -1.56
CA LEU A 818 17.57 18.40 -0.35
C LEU A 818 17.27 16.93 -0.67
N ALA A 819 16.29 16.64 -1.54
CA ALA A 819 15.99 15.28 -1.98
C ALA A 819 17.20 14.62 -2.67
N ARG A 820 17.83 15.32 -3.63
CA ARG A 820 19.06 14.84 -4.29
C ARG A 820 20.20 14.56 -3.33
N TYR A 821 20.33 15.37 -2.27
CA TYR A 821 21.34 15.16 -1.24
C TYR A 821 21.08 13.86 -0.45
N ARG A 822 19.81 13.55 -0.14
CA ARG A 822 19.43 12.29 0.52
C ARG A 822 19.73 11.08 -0.34
N GLU A 823 19.39 11.15 -1.62
CA GLU A 823 19.64 10.08 -2.59
C GLU A 823 21.13 9.72 -2.71
N ARG A 824 22.03 10.71 -2.66
CA ARG A 824 23.48 10.48 -2.74
C ARG A 824 24.09 9.85 -1.47
N ARG A 825 23.36 9.83 -0.37
CA ARG A 825 23.83 9.30 0.93
C ARG A 825 23.24 7.93 1.28
N ARG A 826 22.19 7.52 0.58
CA ARG A 826 21.63 6.17 0.64
C ARG A 826 22.38 5.28 -0.34
#